data_AF-A0A518CC23-F1
#
_entry.id   AF-A0A518CC23-F1
#
_cell.length_a   1.000
_cell.length_b   1.000
_cell.length_c   1.000
_cell.angle_alpha   90.00
_cell.angle_beta   90.00
_cell.angle_gamma   90.00
#
_symmetry.space_group_name_H-M   'P 1'
#
loop_
_entity.id
_entity.type
_entity.pdbx_description
1 polymer ?
#
loop_
_entity_poly.entity_id
_entity_poly.type
_entity_poly.pdbx_seq_one_letter_code
_entity_poly.pdbx_strand_id
1 'polypeptide(L)'
;MFTIQRFVPVQPCVTLLSTGLAYVLILCGSTISLAAESPDEARLAAKVKEVFRSRCLECHGGSAVQGGVEVMKVAELREMEYAMPGEPDDSLLYQVLTEEDEDARMPLGQPALDADEIALVRKWISAGAKDFPADVASPSDQVKENEKYRDPDYLLEQILKHQRSLPLEDRFFIRYFSSHHLLVGGATRDELQRQRDALFKALNHLSYQKQLVRPEVVNDDIETLFAVDLRKLNWHRTVAKSEDDAEEPRSLDNHDLLILEYPYAVIYEASQTYDSLAQEYLRPSKMIRPVPYVRIDWFCSTATLPPLYHDLLQLPLTLEELEKNLDVDSQDNIDQRIAKRAGMAVSGVSRNNRAVERHPYEHGAYWKSIDYISSKGTDNIFIDPIHLVGTGGEMIFNLPNGMQAYYVADGAGGRLDFAPTSIVTDRLAEDKTVRNGLSCIRCHDRGMKAFQDDVRPAVELISGSGHIDKRSALELYPKHEVMDELVKADQERFLNSVEKLLGHPQDDEPLTPVTKRFLEAPLQLHTVAGELGLSSTDELRVIVRQPRLTGLGLVSLADAGVIRRDMWEDFYDQVITGMGIGIPVISMDGVTRPDYIPSTSTVDVRVSTSRRNNIFSPGDELAIFVENKGSQPVFIEMIGRSFSGKLASILPAGTKLAAGEKRRFPEDGTLKVKPALGREEIIVYAGEKEFPSATIVRGDNVTDRIVHPFYQHEGDGRPKFQHDPRGLIKRTLTIETR
;
A
#
# COMPACT_ATOMS: atom_id res chain seq x y z
N MET A 1 68.98 10.34 -1.61
CA MET A 1 68.86 8.95 -2.11
C MET A 1 67.77 8.98 -3.17
N PHE A 2 68.09 9.29 -4.43
CA PHE A 2 68.77 8.46 -5.45
C PHE A 2 68.02 7.15 -5.78
N THR A 3 67.67 6.82 -7.03
CA THR A 3 67.39 7.60 -8.27
C THR A 3 66.71 6.67 -9.29
N ILE A 4 65.85 7.23 -10.15
CA ILE A 4 65.23 6.56 -11.31
C ILE A 4 66.26 6.30 -12.42
N GLN A 5 66.21 5.15 -13.14
CA GLN A 5 66.55 5.14 -14.58
C GLN A 5 66.02 3.93 -15.37
N ARG A 6 65.46 4.23 -16.56
CA ARG A 6 65.28 3.30 -17.70
C ARG A 6 66.55 3.34 -18.58
N PHE A 7 66.82 2.31 -19.40
CA PHE A 7 67.20 2.44 -20.83
C PHE A 7 67.18 1.08 -21.59
N VAL A 8 67.29 1.15 -22.93
CA VAL A 8 66.84 0.21 -24.01
C VAL A 8 67.75 0.47 -25.25
N PRO A 9 68.05 -0.44 -26.23
CA PRO A 9 67.44 -1.74 -26.68
C PRO A 9 68.44 -2.93 -26.88
N VAL A 10 68.04 -4.04 -27.54
CA VAL A 10 68.56 -4.56 -28.86
C VAL A 10 68.14 -6.03 -29.17
N GLN A 11 67.77 -6.30 -30.44
CA GLN A 11 67.45 -7.61 -31.07
C GLN A 11 68.68 -8.08 -31.92
N PRO A 12 68.86 -9.36 -32.34
CA PRO A 12 68.02 -9.95 -33.40
C PRO A 12 67.85 -11.50 -33.50
N CYS A 13 66.76 -11.87 -34.18
CA CYS A 13 66.57 -12.94 -35.18
C CYS A 13 67.56 -14.14 -35.30
N VAL A 14 67.03 -15.37 -35.17
CA VAL A 14 67.42 -16.54 -35.98
C VAL A 14 66.14 -17.33 -36.37
N THR A 15 66.07 -17.82 -37.61
CA THR A 15 64.98 -18.59 -38.21
C THR A 15 65.26 -20.10 -38.24
N LEU A 16 64.20 -20.93 -38.24
CA LEU A 16 63.95 -22.06 -39.18
C LEU A 16 63.04 -23.17 -38.61
N LEU A 17 61.86 -23.30 -39.25
CA LEU A 17 61.19 -24.54 -39.68
C LEU A 17 61.52 -25.89 -38.99
N SER A 18 60.48 -26.52 -38.40
CA SER A 18 60.21 -27.94 -38.67
C SER A 18 58.72 -28.29 -38.54
N THR A 19 58.27 -29.12 -39.48
CA THR A 19 56.93 -29.69 -39.69
C THR A 19 56.39 -30.45 -38.49
N GLY A 20 55.10 -30.31 -38.20
CA GLY A 20 54.44 -31.01 -37.09
C GLY A 20 53.88 -32.40 -37.44
N LEU A 21 53.47 -33.12 -36.39
CA LEU A 21 52.49 -34.21 -36.45
C LEU A 21 51.71 -34.22 -35.13
N ALA A 22 50.44 -33.80 -35.17
CA ALA A 22 49.60 -33.73 -33.97
C ALA A 22 48.87 -35.06 -33.75
N TYR A 23 49.16 -35.74 -32.63
CA TYR A 23 48.31 -36.81 -32.12
C TYR A 23 47.20 -36.22 -31.26
N VAL A 24 45.97 -36.19 -31.78
CA VAL A 24 44.79 -35.80 -31.00
C VAL A 24 44.28 -37.04 -30.25
N LEU A 25 44.54 -37.12 -28.95
CA LEU A 25 43.81 -38.03 -28.06
C LEU A 25 42.45 -37.39 -27.74
N ILE A 26 41.37 -37.95 -28.27
CA ILE A 26 40.01 -37.59 -27.88
C ILE A 26 39.68 -38.33 -26.57
N LEU A 27 39.83 -37.64 -25.44
CA LEU A 27 39.17 -38.04 -24.19
C LEU A 27 37.80 -37.35 -24.13
N CYS A 28 36.74 -38.10 -24.43
CA CYS A 28 35.37 -37.71 -24.11
C CYS A 28 35.15 -37.77 -22.59
N GLY A 29 35.60 -36.73 -21.89
CA GLY A 29 35.16 -36.46 -20.53
C GLY A 29 33.75 -35.90 -20.56
N SER A 30 32.73 -36.76 -20.39
CA SER A 30 31.35 -36.33 -20.19
C SER A 30 31.22 -35.63 -18.83
N THR A 31 31.50 -34.33 -18.80
CA THR A 31 31.08 -33.47 -17.69
C THR A 31 29.56 -33.43 -17.68
N ILE A 32 28.93 -34.17 -16.76
CA ILE A 32 27.54 -33.93 -16.39
C ILE A 32 27.52 -32.55 -15.73
N SER A 33 27.25 -31.53 -16.54
CA SER A 33 26.90 -30.23 -16.03
C SER A 33 25.52 -30.38 -15.42
N LEU A 34 25.43 -30.51 -14.10
CA LEU A 34 24.22 -30.08 -13.41
C LEU A 34 24.09 -28.60 -13.76
N ALA A 35 23.14 -28.28 -14.64
CA ALA A 35 22.80 -26.89 -14.93
C ALA A 35 22.28 -26.31 -13.63
N ALA A 36 23.09 -25.43 -13.00
CA ALA A 36 22.62 -24.63 -11.90
C ALA A 36 21.41 -23.84 -12.38
N GLU A 37 20.33 -23.88 -11.60
CA GLU A 37 19.08 -23.19 -11.94
C GLU A 37 19.35 -21.70 -12.14
N SER A 38 18.81 -21.12 -13.21
CA SER A 38 18.97 -19.69 -13.45
C SER A 38 18.15 -18.91 -12.40
N PRO A 39 18.63 -17.76 -11.88
CA PRO A 39 17.87 -16.96 -10.92
C PRO A 39 16.45 -16.60 -11.41
N ASP A 40 16.29 -16.44 -12.73
CA ASP A 40 15.01 -16.16 -13.38
C ASP A 40 14.04 -17.37 -13.35
N GLU A 41 14.55 -18.60 -13.52
CA GLU A 41 13.76 -19.83 -13.38
C GLU A 41 13.28 -20.02 -11.94
N ALA A 42 14.17 -19.86 -10.96
CA ALA A 42 13.83 -19.99 -9.54
C ALA A 42 12.78 -18.94 -9.09
N ARG A 43 12.92 -17.69 -9.56
CA ARG A 43 11.95 -16.60 -9.33
C ARG A 43 10.62 -16.84 -10.04
N LEU A 44 10.63 -17.45 -11.21
CA LEU A 44 9.40 -17.88 -11.89
C LEU A 44 8.70 -19.01 -11.13
N ALA A 45 9.44 -20.02 -10.66
CA ALA A 45 8.91 -21.11 -9.85
C ALA A 45 8.34 -20.60 -8.51
N ALA A 46 8.99 -19.64 -7.86
CA ALA A 46 8.46 -18.96 -6.66
C ALA A 46 7.14 -18.21 -6.95
N LYS A 47 7.05 -17.45 -8.05
CA LYS A 47 5.80 -16.78 -8.45
C LYS A 47 4.65 -17.78 -8.67
N VAL A 48 4.91 -18.93 -9.29
CA VAL A 48 3.88 -19.97 -9.50
C VAL A 48 3.53 -20.71 -8.21
N LYS A 49 4.51 -20.94 -7.32
CA LYS A 49 4.25 -21.48 -5.96
C LYS A 49 3.22 -20.63 -5.22
N GLU A 50 3.31 -19.31 -5.30
CA GLU A 50 2.36 -18.38 -4.67
C GLU A 50 0.98 -18.38 -5.33
N VAL A 51 0.88 -18.54 -6.65
CA VAL A 51 -0.42 -18.78 -7.33
C VAL A 51 -1.04 -20.08 -6.83
N PHE A 52 -0.25 -21.15 -6.71
CA PHE A 52 -0.76 -22.44 -6.23
C PHE A 52 -1.20 -22.36 -4.76
N ARG A 53 -0.46 -21.65 -3.91
CA ARG A 53 -0.88 -21.34 -2.52
C ARG A 53 -2.21 -20.60 -2.47
N SER A 54 -2.30 -19.48 -3.18
CA SER A 54 -3.44 -18.57 -3.12
C SER A 54 -4.68 -19.04 -3.88
N ARG A 55 -4.57 -20.03 -4.78
CA ARG A 55 -5.68 -20.53 -5.62
C ARG A 55 -5.99 -22.02 -5.50
N CYS A 56 -5.02 -22.87 -5.14
CA CYS A 56 -5.14 -24.33 -5.31
C CYS A 56 -4.90 -25.15 -4.03
N LEU A 57 -3.98 -24.72 -3.17
CA LEU A 57 -3.46 -25.47 -2.01
C LEU A 57 -4.55 -25.96 -1.06
N GLU A 58 -5.60 -25.17 -0.85
CA GLU A 58 -6.66 -25.46 0.11
C GLU A 58 -7.52 -26.69 -0.28
N CYS A 59 -7.61 -27.01 -1.58
CA CYS A 59 -8.29 -28.22 -2.09
C CYS A 59 -7.33 -29.35 -2.52
N HIS A 60 -6.04 -29.02 -2.74
CA HIS A 60 -5.02 -29.90 -3.31
C HIS A 60 -3.71 -29.88 -2.50
N GLY A 61 -3.80 -29.95 -1.18
CA GLY A 61 -2.67 -29.88 -0.26
C GLY A 61 -2.97 -30.44 1.13
N GLY A 62 -1.94 -31.03 1.76
CA GLY A 62 -2.01 -31.54 3.12
C GLY A 62 -3.06 -32.64 3.28
N SER A 63 -4.06 -32.41 4.14
CA SER A 63 -5.15 -33.37 4.40
C SER A 63 -6.29 -33.30 3.37
N ALA A 64 -6.32 -32.28 2.51
CA ALA A 64 -7.30 -32.11 1.44
C ALA A 64 -6.63 -32.35 0.08
N VAL A 65 -6.72 -33.57 -0.44
CA VAL A 65 -6.10 -33.96 -1.73
C VAL A 65 -7.20 -34.33 -2.73
N GLN A 66 -8.00 -33.35 -3.15
CA GLN A 66 -9.06 -33.57 -4.13
C GLN A 66 -8.48 -34.06 -5.47
N GLY A 67 -9.17 -35.02 -6.09
CA GLY A 67 -8.69 -35.69 -7.30
C GLY A 67 -7.41 -36.54 -7.13
N GLY A 68 -6.86 -36.66 -5.91
CA GLY A 68 -5.54 -37.29 -5.69
C GLY A 68 -4.36 -36.43 -6.15
N VAL A 69 -4.57 -35.13 -6.40
CA VAL A 69 -3.53 -34.19 -6.87
C VAL A 69 -3.02 -33.34 -5.71
N GLU A 70 -1.70 -33.32 -5.49
CA GLU A 70 -1.05 -32.49 -4.46
C GLU A 70 -0.17 -31.43 -5.14
N VAL A 71 -0.70 -30.21 -5.36
CA VAL A 71 -0.10 -29.25 -6.30
C VAL A 71 1.30 -28.76 -5.90
N MET A 72 1.66 -28.86 -4.63
CA MET A 72 2.97 -28.44 -4.14
C MET A 72 4.09 -29.41 -4.52
N LYS A 73 3.75 -30.64 -4.94
CA LYS A 73 4.70 -31.67 -5.35
C LYS A 73 4.87 -31.69 -6.86
N VAL A 74 5.67 -30.75 -7.36
CA VAL A 74 5.98 -30.60 -8.80
C VAL A 74 6.52 -31.88 -9.45
N ALA A 75 7.24 -32.73 -8.71
CA ALA A 75 7.64 -34.06 -9.18
C ALA A 75 6.43 -34.96 -9.54
N GLU A 76 5.42 -35.04 -8.66
CA GLU A 76 4.20 -35.83 -8.92
C GLU A 76 3.38 -35.23 -10.08
N LEU A 77 3.30 -33.89 -10.18
CA LEU A 77 2.63 -33.22 -11.31
C LEU A 77 3.28 -33.52 -12.67
N ARG A 78 4.60 -33.69 -12.72
CA ARG A 78 5.33 -34.09 -13.93
C ARG A 78 5.16 -35.56 -14.23
N GLU A 79 5.23 -36.43 -13.22
CA GLU A 79 5.08 -37.88 -13.36
C GLU A 79 3.67 -38.29 -13.82
N MET A 80 2.64 -37.56 -13.40
CA MET A 80 1.24 -37.77 -13.81
C MET A 80 0.85 -37.01 -15.10
N GLU A 81 1.80 -36.42 -15.82
CA GLU A 81 1.58 -35.61 -17.04
C GLU A 81 0.62 -34.40 -16.85
N TYR A 82 0.33 -34.01 -15.60
CA TYR A 82 -0.46 -32.82 -15.30
C TYR A 82 0.30 -31.53 -15.66
N ALA A 83 1.62 -31.51 -15.50
CA ALA A 83 2.50 -30.43 -15.93
C ALA A 83 3.66 -31.00 -16.78
N MET A 84 3.45 -31.14 -18.09
CA MET A 84 4.40 -31.70 -19.05
C MET A 84 5.53 -30.71 -19.36
N PRO A 85 6.80 -30.99 -18.99
CA PRO A 85 7.91 -30.04 -19.16
C PRO A 85 8.10 -29.58 -20.62
N GLY A 86 7.89 -28.29 -20.89
CA GLY A 86 8.02 -27.69 -22.22
C GLY A 86 6.72 -27.66 -23.05
N GLU A 87 5.69 -28.43 -22.66
CA GLU A 87 4.47 -28.69 -23.43
C GLU A 87 3.24 -28.18 -22.66
N PRO A 88 3.04 -26.85 -22.54
CA PRO A 88 1.95 -26.27 -21.74
C PRO A 88 0.56 -26.61 -22.28
N ASP A 89 0.38 -26.63 -23.60
CA ASP A 89 -0.95 -26.79 -24.20
C ASP A 89 -1.44 -28.24 -24.11
N ASP A 90 -0.53 -29.21 -23.99
CA ASP A 90 -0.81 -30.63 -23.75
C ASP A 90 -0.91 -30.98 -22.24
N SER A 91 -0.49 -30.07 -21.35
CA SER A 91 -0.54 -30.25 -19.89
C SER A 91 -1.96 -30.09 -19.34
N LEU A 92 -2.49 -31.13 -18.69
CA LEU A 92 -3.84 -31.11 -18.11
C LEU A 92 -4.06 -29.93 -17.15
N LEU A 93 -3.05 -29.56 -16.36
CA LEU A 93 -3.10 -28.40 -15.46
C LEU A 93 -3.43 -27.11 -16.21
N TYR A 94 -2.84 -26.87 -17.38
CA TYR A 94 -3.10 -25.65 -18.15
C TYR A 94 -4.49 -25.68 -18.79
N GLN A 95 -4.90 -26.85 -19.28
CA GLN A 95 -6.23 -27.07 -19.87
C GLN A 95 -7.34 -26.76 -18.85
N VAL A 96 -7.29 -27.32 -17.64
CA VAL A 96 -8.33 -27.05 -16.62
C VAL A 96 -8.35 -25.62 -16.10
N LEU A 97 -7.23 -24.88 -16.20
CA LEU A 97 -7.17 -23.45 -15.84
C LEU A 97 -7.73 -22.55 -16.96
N THR A 98 -7.80 -23.04 -18.20
CA THR A 98 -8.26 -22.29 -19.38
C THR A 98 -9.62 -22.73 -19.91
N GLU A 99 -10.25 -23.71 -19.26
CA GLU A 99 -11.57 -24.24 -19.61
C GLU A 99 -12.67 -23.17 -19.55
N GLU A 100 -13.59 -23.20 -20.53
CA GLU A 100 -14.70 -22.23 -20.63
C GLU A 100 -15.88 -22.60 -19.72
N ASP A 101 -16.08 -23.90 -19.45
CA ASP A 101 -17.13 -24.40 -18.56
C ASP A 101 -16.76 -24.20 -17.08
N GLU A 102 -17.50 -23.35 -16.36
CA GLU A 102 -17.24 -23.04 -14.95
C GLU A 102 -17.46 -24.23 -14.00
N ASP A 103 -18.21 -25.26 -14.42
CA ASP A 103 -18.40 -26.51 -13.67
C ASP A 103 -17.23 -27.51 -13.88
N ALA A 104 -16.30 -27.21 -14.80
CA ALA A 104 -15.10 -28.01 -15.07
C ALA A 104 -13.77 -27.25 -14.85
N ARG A 105 -13.79 -25.91 -14.95
CA ARG A 105 -12.63 -25.02 -14.76
C ARG A 105 -12.13 -25.04 -13.31
N MET A 106 -10.81 -25.06 -13.15
CA MET A 106 -10.16 -24.86 -11.86
C MET A 106 -9.77 -23.38 -11.62
N PRO A 107 -9.90 -22.88 -10.37
CA PRO A 107 -10.34 -23.59 -9.17
C PRO A 107 -11.87 -23.70 -9.12
N LEU A 108 -12.38 -24.91 -8.89
CA LEU A 108 -13.81 -25.21 -9.01
C LEU A 108 -14.65 -24.40 -8.00
N GLY A 109 -15.72 -23.76 -8.48
CA GLY A 109 -16.62 -22.94 -7.65
C GLY A 109 -15.99 -21.65 -7.10
N GLN A 110 -14.80 -21.27 -7.57
CA GLN A 110 -14.10 -20.02 -7.24
C GLN A 110 -13.95 -19.13 -8.47
N PRO A 111 -13.59 -17.84 -8.30
CA PRO A 111 -13.21 -16.98 -9.42
C PRO A 111 -12.06 -17.59 -10.23
N ALA A 112 -12.12 -17.43 -11.54
CA ALA A 112 -11.02 -17.79 -12.44
C ALA A 112 -9.69 -17.16 -12.00
N LEU A 113 -8.58 -17.82 -12.32
CA LEU A 113 -7.28 -17.14 -12.36
C LEU A 113 -7.36 -16.01 -13.40
N ASP A 114 -6.65 -14.91 -13.13
CA ASP A 114 -6.51 -13.86 -14.14
C ASP A 114 -5.50 -14.25 -15.25
N ALA A 115 -5.49 -13.47 -16.33
CA ALA A 115 -4.66 -13.76 -17.49
C ALA A 115 -3.15 -13.74 -17.18
N ASP A 116 -2.69 -12.98 -16.18
CA ASP A 116 -1.29 -12.92 -15.80
C ASP A 116 -0.91 -14.13 -14.94
N GLU A 117 -1.78 -14.57 -14.03
CA GLU A 117 -1.63 -15.82 -13.28
C GLU A 117 -1.58 -17.04 -14.22
N ILE A 118 -2.50 -17.12 -15.20
CA ILE A 118 -2.51 -18.17 -16.24
C ILE A 118 -1.22 -18.11 -17.09
N ALA A 119 -0.76 -16.92 -17.48
CA ALA A 119 0.46 -16.75 -18.25
C ALA A 119 1.72 -17.15 -17.46
N LEU A 120 1.76 -16.91 -16.13
CA LEU A 120 2.84 -17.36 -15.26
C LEU A 120 2.91 -18.89 -15.20
N VAL A 121 1.78 -19.57 -15.00
CA VAL A 121 1.71 -21.04 -15.01
C VAL A 121 2.16 -21.59 -16.36
N ARG A 122 1.65 -21.04 -17.47
CA ARG A 122 2.06 -21.44 -18.83
C ARG A 122 3.57 -21.30 -19.04
N LYS A 123 4.13 -20.15 -18.65
CA LYS A 123 5.57 -19.86 -18.78
C LYS A 123 6.43 -20.82 -17.95
N TRP A 124 5.99 -21.18 -16.74
CA TRP A 124 6.68 -22.13 -15.87
C TRP A 124 6.67 -23.55 -16.43
N ILE A 125 5.55 -24.02 -16.98
CA ILE A 125 5.49 -25.31 -17.69
C ILE A 125 6.41 -25.28 -18.92
N SER A 126 6.37 -24.22 -19.73
CA SER A 126 7.30 -24.03 -20.86
C SER A 126 8.78 -23.98 -20.45
N ALA A 127 9.10 -23.48 -19.25
CA ALA A 127 10.44 -23.49 -18.67
C ALA A 127 10.84 -24.85 -18.05
N GLY A 128 10.01 -25.88 -18.23
CA GLY A 128 10.29 -27.25 -17.81
C GLY A 128 9.70 -27.66 -16.45
N ALA A 129 8.69 -26.93 -15.95
CA ALA A 129 8.01 -27.19 -14.68
C ALA A 129 9.01 -27.44 -13.52
N LYS A 130 9.82 -26.42 -13.22
CA LYS A 130 10.86 -26.48 -12.18
C LYS A 130 10.25 -26.64 -10.79
N ASP A 131 10.90 -27.44 -9.94
CA ASP A 131 10.47 -27.67 -8.57
C ASP A 131 10.38 -26.36 -7.79
N PHE A 132 9.38 -26.25 -6.91
CA PHE A 132 9.20 -25.03 -6.14
C PHE A 132 10.32 -24.84 -5.12
N PRO A 133 10.85 -23.60 -4.95
CA PRO A 133 11.85 -23.33 -3.94
C PRO A 133 11.29 -23.61 -2.55
N ALA A 134 12.16 -24.11 -1.66
CA ALA A 134 11.81 -24.35 -0.27
C ALA A 134 11.38 -23.05 0.42
N ASP A 135 10.51 -23.19 1.43
CA ASP A 135 10.16 -22.08 2.30
C ASP A 135 11.31 -21.75 3.24
N VAL A 136 11.34 -20.51 3.70
CA VAL A 136 12.26 -20.11 4.76
C VAL A 136 11.70 -20.66 6.07
N ALA A 137 12.46 -21.52 6.74
CA ALA A 137 12.05 -22.08 8.02
C ALA A 137 11.79 -20.96 9.06
N SER A 138 10.68 -21.05 9.75
CA SER A 138 10.37 -20.17 10.88
C SER A 138 11.19 -20.57 12.10
N PRO A 139 11.60 -19.62 12.97
CA PRO A 139 12.17 -19.95 14.28
C PRO A 139 11.28 -20.88 15.12
N SER A 140 9.95 -20.78 15.00
CA SER A 140 9.00 -21.67 15.68
C SER A 140 9.05 -23.13 15.21
N ASP A 141 9.46 -23.41 13.97
CA ASP A 141 9.57 -24.79 13.45
C ASP A 141 10.59 -25.64 14.22
N GLN A 142 11.47 -25.00 14.98
CA GLN A 142 12.54 -25.65 15.76
C GLN A 142 12.17 -25.87 17.24
N VAL A 143 11.01 -25.36 17.69
CA VAL A 143 10.55 -25.45 19.08
C VAL A 143 9.72 -26.72 19.29
N LYS A 144 9.96 -27.45 20.39
CA LYS A 144 9.24 -28.70 20.70
C LYS A 144 7.82 -28.41 21.18
N GLU A 145 6.89 -29.34 20.89
CA GLU A 145 5.44 -29.31 21.20
C GLU A 145 5.00 -28.91 22.64
N ASN A 146 5.93 -28.77 23.60
CA ASN A 146 5.64 -28.40 24.99
C ASN A 146 6.26 -27.07 25.44
N GLU A 147 6.96 -26.34 24.58
CA GLU A 147 7.45 -24.98 24.88
C GLU A 147 6.52 -23.91 24.32
N LYS A 148 6.09 -23.01 25.19
CA LYS A 148 4.99 -22.06 24.95
C LYS A 148 5.45 -20.78 24.21
N TYR A 149 6.35 -20.92 23.24
CA TYR A 149 6.78 -19.82 22.39
C TYR A 149 5.81 -19.68 21.21
N ARG A 150 5.12 -18.55 21.13
CA ARG A 150 4.39 -18.13 19.91
C ARG A 150 5.33 -17.22 19.09
N ASP A 151 5.28 -17.30 17.77
CA ASP A 151 6.16 -16.49 16.88
C ASP A 151 6.22 -14.97 17.19
N PRO A 152 5.12 -14.31 17.64
CA PRO A 152 5.20 -12.92 18.06
C PRO A 152 6.24 -12.63 19.16
N ASP A 153 6.52 -13.57 20.08
CA ASP A 153 7.55 -13.38 21.10
C ASP A 153 8.96 -13.30 20.48
N TYR A 154 9.26 -14.07 19.42
CA TYR A 154 10.55 -14.01 18.72
C TYR A 154 10.80 -12.62 18.11
N LEU A 155 9.80 -12.02 17.45
CA LEU A 155 9.90 -10.66 16.92
C LEU A 155 10.15 -9.63 18.02
N LEU A 156 9.38 -9.72 19.10
CA LEU A 156 9.50 -8.81 20.23
C LEU A 156 10.90 -8.94 20.89
N GLU A 157 11.47 -10.15 20.95
CA GLU A 157 12.83 -10.38 21.43
C GLU A 157 13.88 -9.73 20.51
N GLN A 158 13.74 -9.84 19.19
CA GLN A 158 14.66 -9.17 18.25
C GLN A 158 14.57 -7.64 18.35
N ILE A 159 13.35 -7.07 18.46
CA ILE A 159 13.14 -5.63 18.68
C ILE A 159 13.79 -5.20 20.00
N LEU A 160 13.60 -5.95 21.09
CA LEU A 160 14.15 -5.61 22.41
C LEU A 160 15.69 -5.68 22.42
N LYS A 161 16.26 -6.71 21.79
CA LYS A 161 17.70 -6.87 21.60
C LYS A 161 18.29 -5.70 20.82
N HIS A 162 17.66 -5.32 19.69
CA HIS A 162 18.07 -4.19 18.87
C HIS A 162 17.98 -2.85 19.62
N GLN A 163 16.85 -2.60 20.31
CA GLN A 163 16.71 -1.42 21.17
C GLN A 163 17.81 -1.35 22.21
N ARG A 164 18.16 -2.48 22.87
CA ARG A 164 19.22 -2.52 23.87
C ARG A 164 20.63 -2.27 23.30
N SER A 165 20.89 -2.57 22.03
CA SER A 165 22.17 -2.23 21.37
C SER A 165 22.29 -0.75 20.94
N LEU A 166 21.18 -0.01 20.84
CA LEU A 166 21.18 1.39 20.40
C LEU A 166 21.54 2.38 21.54
N PRO A 167 22.19 3.51 21.20
CA PRO A 167 22.29 4.68 22.09
C PRO A 167 20.90 5.13 22.57
N LEU A 168 20.80 5.57 23.82
CA LEU A 168 19.51 5.89 24.46
C LEU A 168 18.75 7.01 23.72
N GLU A 169 19.49 7.99 23.21
CA GLU A 169 19.01 9.12 22.42
C GLU A 169 18.43 8.73 21.05
N ASP A 170 18.86 7.60 20.48
CA ASP A 170 18.40 7.12 19.18
C ASP A 170 17.14 6.25 19.29
N ARG A 171 16.96 5.51 20.39
CA ARG A 171 15.81 4.61 20.63
C ARG A 171 14.46 5.29 20.39
N PHE A 172 14.36 6.57 20.74
CA PHE A 172 13.18 7.41 20.54
C PHE A 172 12.76 7.52 19.08
N PHE A 173 13.70 7.51 18.13
CA PHE A 173 13.47 7.76 16.70
C PHE A 173 13.39 6.49 15.85
N ILE A 174 13.71 5.32 16.40
CA ILE A 174 13.64 4.05 15.68
C ILE A 174 12.21 3.49 15.68
N ARG A 175 11.75 3.04 14.50
CA ARG A 175 10.49 2.33 14.26
C ARG A 175 10.74 1.07 13.47
N TYR A 176 9.86 0.08 13.63
CA TYR A 176 10.04 -1.26 13.06
C TYR A 176 8.97 -1.61 12.05
N PHE A 177 9.39 -2.28 10.98
CA PHE A 177 8.51 -2.85 9.95
C PHE A 177 8.78 -4.35 9.82
N SER A 178 7.75 -5.17 9.62
CA SER A 178 7.93 -6.63 9.52
C SER A 178 7.06 -7.32 8.47
N SER A 179 7.64 -8.33 7.82
CA SER A 179 6.98 -9.31 6.94
C SER A 179 6.89 -10.71 7.55
N HIS A 180 7.22 -10.86 8.84
CA HIS A 180 7.37 -12.16 9.50
C HIS A 180 6.08 -12.98 9.59
N HIS A 181 4.90 -12.37 9.56
CA HIS A 181 3.63 -13.11 9.43
C HIS A 181 3.54 -13.93 8.14
N LEU A 182 4.27 -13.52 7.09
CA LEU A 182 4.39 -14.29 5.84
C LEU A 182 5.38 -15.44 6.02
N LEU A 183 6.46 -15.27 6.79
CA LEU A 183 7.36 -16.37 7.16
C LEU A 183 6.58 -17.48 7.88
N VAL A 184 5.77 -17.13 8.88
CA VAL A 184 4.91 -18.07 9.61
C VAL A 184 3.83 -18.68 8.69
N GLY A 185 3.33 -17.91 7.71
CA GLY A 185 2.49 -18.41 6.63
C GLY A 185 3.20 -19.28 5.58
N GLY A 186 4.49 -19.55 5.76
CA GLY A 186 5.31 -20.39 4.88
C GLY A 186 5.89 -19.66 3.66
N ALA A 187 6.47 -18.47 3.81
CA ALA A 187 6.97 -17.70 2.67
C ALA A 187 8.31 -18.21 2.08
N THR A 188 8.48 -18.02 0.77
CA THR A 188 9.76 -18.21 0.07
C THR A 188 10.71 -17.00 0.24
N ARG A 189 12.02 -17.20 0.02
CA ARG A 189 13.00 -16.08 0.02
C ARG A 189 12.62 -14.96 -0.97
N ASP A 190 12.08 -15.32 -2.12
CA ASP A 190 11.68 -14.39 -3.19
C ASP A 190 10.40 -13.59 -2.83
N GLU A 191 9.46 -14.19 -2.08
CA GLU A 191 8.34 -13.45 -1.48
C GLU A 191 8.82 -12.45 -0.41
N LEU A 192 9.75 -12.85 0.46
CA LEU A 192 10.32 -11.96 1.47
C LEU A 192 11.17 -10.83 0.85
N GLN A 193 11.90 -11.11 -0.23
CA GLN A 193 12.60 -10.10 -1.04
C GLN A 193 11.63 -9.06 -1.60
N ARG A 194 10.50 -9.48 -2.21
CA ARG A 194 9.47 -8.55 -2.71
C ARG A 194 8.95 -7.61 -1.62
N GLN A 195 8.72 -8.13 -0.41
CA GLN A 195 8.27 -7.32 0.73
C GLN A 195 9.34 -6.30 1.12
N ARG A 196 10.62 -6.69 1.19
CA ARG A 196 11.74 -5.77 1.41
C ARG A 196 11.78 -4.66 0.36
N ASP A 197 11.73 -5.02 -0.91
CA ASP A 197 11.83 -4.06 -2.02
C ASP A 197 10.64 -3.09 -2.04
N ALA A 198 9.43 -3.60 -1.76
CA ALA A 198 8.23 -2.79 -1.63
C ALA A 198 8.29 -1.83 -0.43
N LEU A 199 8.78 -2.28 0.74
CA LEU A 199 9.00 -1.41 1.91
C LEU A 199 9.97 -0.28 1.55
N PHE A 200 11.12 -0.64 0.97
CA PHE A 200 12.19 0.31 0.64
C PHE A 200 11.66 1.35 -0.35
N LYS A 201 10.99 0.90 -1.43
CA LYS A 201 10.40 1.77 -2.45
C LYS A 201 9.30 2.66 -1.87
N ALA A 202 8.37 2.11 -1.09
CA ALA A 202 7.26 2.87 -0.49
C ALA A 202 7.74 3.97 0.47
N LEU A 203 8.68 3.67 1.38
CA LEU A 203 9.23 4.70 2.30
C LEU A 203 9.87 5.88 1.56
N ASN A 204 10.52 5.63 0.43
CA ASN A 204 11.18 6.68 -0.36
C ASN A 204 10.24 7.42 -1.32
N HIS A 205 9.10 6.84 -1.72
CA HIS A 205 8.00 7.58 -2.33
C HIS A 205 7.26 8.51 -1.35
N LEU A 206 7.41 8.29 -0.04
CA LEU A 206 6.71 9.01 1.03
C LEU A 206 7.64 9.98 1.81
N SER A 207 8.70 10.49 1.17
CA SER A 207 9.63 11.44 1.80
C SER A 207 10.29 12.41 0.81
N TYR A 208 10.37 13.69 1.19
CA TYR A 208 11.15 14.73 0.51
C TYR A 208 12.64 14.77 0.91
N GLN A 209 13.16 13.75 1.61
CA GLN A 209 14.59 13.75 1.92
C GLN A 209 15.46 13.50 0.69
N LYS A 210 16.62 14.17 0.61
CA LYS A 210 17.56 14.04 -0.52
C LYS A 210 18.34 12.71 -0.53
N GLN A 211 18.37 12.01 0.60
CA GLN A 211 19.06 10.73 0.74
C GLN A 211 18.06 9.59 0.71
N LEU A 212 18.31 8.59 -0.14
CA LEU A 212 17.56 7.34 -0.14
C LEU A 212 17.76 6.61 1.19
N VAL A 213 16.67 6.25 1.84
CA VAL A 213 16.68 5.53 3.12
C VAL A 213 16.51 4.04 2.84
N ARG A 214 17.54 3.25 3.16
CA ARG A 214 17.43 1.79 3.29
C ARG A 214 17.22 1.48 4.78
N PRO A 215 16.08 0.89 5.17
CA PRO A 215 15.89 0.29 6.48
C PRO A 215 17.04 -0.67 6.84
N GLU A 216 17.44 -0.65 8.10
CA GLU A 216 18.40 -1.60 8.68
C GLU A 216 17.72 -2.96 8.86
N VAL A 217 18.39 -4.06 8.51
CA VAL A 217 17.91 -5.41 8.82
C VAL A 217 18.22 -5.70 10.28
N VAL A 218 17.25 -6.20 11.04
CA VAL A 218 17.38 -6.48 12.48
C VAL A 218 17.61 -7.96 12.76
N ASN A 219 17.16 -8.83 11.86
CA ASN A 219 17.29 -10.28 11.96
C ASN A 219 17.97 -10.87 10.70
N ASP A 220 19.27 -10.58 10.57
CA ASP A 220 20.13 -10.81 9.39
C ASP A 220 19.94 -12.15 8.67
N ASP A 221 19.73 -13.26 9.40
CA ASP A 221 19.59 -14.59 8.78
C ASP A 221 18.27 -14.76 7.99
N ILE A 222 17.21 -14.02 8.35
CA ILE A 222 15.84 -14.20 7.83
C ILE A 222 15.36 -12.98 7.03
N GLU A 223 15.79 -11.78 7.41
CA GLU A 223 15.45 -10.51 6.74
C GLU A 223 13.94 -10.17 6.75
N THR A 224 13.27 -10.39 7.89
CA THR A 224 11.81 -10.15 8.06
C THR A 224 11.46 -9.04 9.04
N LEU A 225 12.45 -8.42 9.67
CA LEU A 225 12.29 -7.31 10.61
C LEU A 225 13.29 -6.21 10.26
N PHE A 226 12.77 -5.00 10.08
CA PHE A 226 13.52 -3.85 9.61
C PHE A 226 13.38 -2.67 10.56
N ALA A 227 14.46 -1.95 10.83
CA ALA A 227 14.50 -0.75 11.65
C ALA A 227 14.70 0.51 10.78
N VAL A 228 13.96 1.57 11.10
CA VAL A 228 14.00 2.86 10.40
C VAL A 228 14.13 4.00 11.40
N ASP A 229 15.10 4.88 11.19
CA ASP A 229 15.25 6.13 11.90
C ASP A 229 14.38 7.22 11.24
N LEU A 230 13.34 7.69 11.95
CA LEU A 230 12.41 8.71 11.48
C LEU A 230 13.09 10.06 11.16
N ARG A 231 14.32 10.30 11.64
CA ARG A 231 15.11 11.49 11.26
C ARG A 231 15.57 11.41 9.81
N LYS A 232 15.92 10.21 9.32
CA LYS A 232 16.36 9.97 7.93
C LYS A 232 15.25 10.17 6.89
N LEU A 233 13.99 10.01 7.29
CA LEU A 233 12.80 10.30 6.46
C LEU A 233 12.20 11.69 6.72
N ASN A 234 12.72 12.43 7.70
CA ASN A 234 12.14 13.66 8.26
C ASN A 234 10.73 13.50 8.90
N TRP A 235 10.33 12.25 9.18
CA TRP A 235 9.03 11.91 9.74
C TRP A 235 8.86 12.21 11.24
N HIS A 236 9.97 12.36 11.97
CA HIS A 236 10.03 12.72 13.40
C HIS A 236 9.53 14.14 13.75
N ARG A 237 9.17 14.95 12.75
CA ARG A 237 8.68 16.32 12.98
C ARG A 237 7.19 16.29 13.27
N THR A 238 6.75 17.14 14.20
CA THR A 238 5.32 17.44 14.39
C THR A 238 4.70 17.93 13.09
N VAL A 239 3.70 17.19 12.59
CA VAL A 239 2.91 17.57 11.41
C VAL A 239 1.49 18.00 11.78
N ALA A 240 0.96 17.53 12.92
CA ALA A 240 -0.31 17.97 13.48
C ALA A 240 -0.22 18.20 14.99
N LYS A 241 -1.03 19.13 15.54
CA LYS A 241 -1.08 19.43 16.98
C LYS A 241 -2.49 19.82 17.44
N SER A 242 -2.75 19.67 18.74
CA SER A 242 -3.95 20.23 19.39
C SER A 242 -3.91 21.76 19.42
N GLU A 243 -5.08 22.39 19.39
CA GLU A 243 -5.23 23.84 19.56
C GLU A 243 -5.39 24.26 21.04
N ASP A 244 -5.61 23.28 21.93
CA ASP A 244 -5.80 23.44 23.36
C ASP A 244 -4.62 24.19 24.02
N ASP A 245 -4.91 25.16 24.91
CA ASP A 245 -3.93 25.95 25.69
C ASP A 245 -3.17 25.14 26.77
N ALA A 246 -2.93 23.84 26.55
CA ALA A 246 -2.18 22.98 27.46
C ALA A 246 -0.68 23.30 27.44
N GLU A 247 0.01 23.17 28.58
CA GLU A 247 1.46 23.42 28.68
C GLU A 247 2.30 22.52 27.76
N GLU A 248 1.85 21.28 27.53
CA GLU A 248 2.34 20.40 26.46
C GLU A 248 1.17 20.04 25.52
N PRO A 249 0.98 20.74 24.39
CA PRO A 249 -0.05 20.40 23.42
C PRO A 249 0.25 19.05 22.77
N ARG A 250 -0.80 18.24 22.55
CA ARG A 250 -0.65 16.93 21.91
C ARG A 250 -0.18 17.13 20.47
N SER A 251 0.99 16.60 20.14
CA SER A 251 1.55 16.61 18.79
C SER A 251 1.57 15.20 18.20
N LEU A 252 1.41 15.10 16.88
CA LEU A 252 1.59 13.89 16.10
C LEU A 252 2.71 14.09 15.08
N ASP A 253 3.57 13.08 14.95
CA ASP A 253 4.53 12.96 13.85
C ASP A 253 3.94 12.09 12.70
N ASN A 254 4.68 11.91 11.60
CA ASN A 254 4.20 11.12 10.45
C ASN A 254 3.97 9.64 10.78
N HIS A 255 4.71 9.08 11.74
CA HIS A 255 4.52 7.71 12.19
C HIS A 255 3.29 7.61 13.12
N ASP A 256 3.01 8.62 13.94
CA ASP A 256 1.80 8.68 14.75
C ASP A 256 0.53 8.70 13.89
N LEU A 257 0.51 9.48 12.79
CA LEU A 257 -0.59 9.48 11.82
C LEU A 257 -0.86 8.06 11.27
N LEU A 258 0.19 7.28 11.07
CA LEU A 258 0.12 5.93 10.53
C LEU A 258 -0.38 4.90 11.54
N ILE A 259 0.12 4.92 12.78
CA ILE A 259 -0.31 3.96 13.82
C ILE A 259 -1.70 4.25 14.41
N LEU A 260 -2.31 5.40 14.11
CA LEU A 260 -3.74 5.63 14.35
C LEU A 260 -4.64 4.78 13.44
N GLU A 261 -4.18 4.46 12.22
CA GLU A 261 -4.91 3.65 11.23
C GLU A 261 -4.63 2.14 11.38
N TYR A 262 -3.49 1.75 11.97
CA TYR A 262 -2.98 0.37 11.97
C TYR A 262 -3.82 -0.60 12.85
N PRO A 263 -4.46 -1.64 12.27
CA PRO A 263 -5.40 -2.50 13.01
C PRO A 263 -4.76 -3.77 13.60
N TYR A 264 -3.53 -4.12 13.22
CA TYR A 264 -2.94 -5.44 13.52
C TYR A 264 -2.12 -5.51 14.83
N ALA A 265 -1.96 -4.40 15.54
CA ALA A 265 -1.14 -4.35 16.76
C ALA A 265 -1.79 -5.09 17.94
N VAL A 266 -0.97 -5.81 18.71
CA VAL A 266 -1.39 -6.64 19.85
C VAL A 266 -0.48 -6.39 21.04
N ILE A 267 -1.09 -6.30 22.23
CA ILE A 267 -0.46 -6.12 23.53
C ILE A 267 -0.46 -7.47 24.25
N TYR A 268 0.73 -8.01 24.53
CA TYR A 268 0.89 -9.37 25.05
C TYR A 268 1.07 -9.36 26.58
N GLU A 269 -0.03 -9.24 27.34
CA GLU A 269 -0.05 -9.12 28.81
C GLU A 269 0.63 -10.25 29.61
N ALA A 270 0.95 -11.37 28.95
CA ALA A 270 1.63 -12.53 29.53
C ALA A 270 3.11 -12.66 29.11
N SER A 271 3.61 -11.77 28.24
CA SER A 271 4.98 -11.80 27.71
C SER A 271 5.90 -10.86 28.49
N GLN A 272 6.92 -11.42 29.14
CA GLN A 272 7.96 -10.64 29.84
C GLN A 272 8.78 -9.77 28.86
N THR A 273 8.90 -10.24 27.62
CA THR A 273 9.52 -9.50 26.52
C THR A 273 8.69 -8.27 26.16
N TYR A 274 7.37 -8.40 26.07
CA TYR A 274 6.48 -7.25 25.86
C TYR A 274 6.52 -6.26 27.02
N ASP A 275 6.50 -6.73 28.27
CA ASP A 275 6.64 -5.84 29.45
C ASP A 275 7.95 -5.05 29.41
N SER A 276 9.06 -5.70 29.05
CA SER A 276 10.37 -5.06 28.87
C SER A 276 10.37 -4.03 27.74
N LEU A 277 9.79 -4.36 26.58
CA LEU A 277 9.62 -3.42 25.46
C LEU A 277 8.75 -2.22 25.82
N ALA A 278 7.68 -2.43 26.59
CA ALA A 278 6.81 -1.36 27.01
C ALA A 278 7.56 -0.34 27.87
N GLN A 279 8.42 -0.81 28.78
CA GLN A 279 9.24 0.04 29.65
C GLN A 279 10.44 0.68 28.93
N GLU A 280 11.16 -0.06 28.10
CA GLU A 280 12.42 0.40 27.48
C GLU A 280 12.26 1.11 26.14
N TYR A 281 11.12 0.94 25.45
CA TYR A 281 10.89 1.46 24.10
C TYR A 281 9.51 2.13 23.93
N LEU A 282 8.40 1.42 24.12
CA LEU A 282 7.08 1.93 23.71
C LEU A 282 6.67 3.20 24.48
N ARG A 283 6.84 3.21 25.81
CA ARG A 283 6.54 4.39 26.64
C ARG A 283 7.57 5.51 26.45
N PRO A 284 8.91 5.27 26.49
CA PRO A 284 9.89 6.33 26.25
C PRO A 284 9.76 7.01 24.89
N SER A 285 9.40 6.27 23.82
CA SER A 285 9.19 6.81 22.48
C SER A 285 7.95 7.70 22.33
N LYS A 286 7.14 7.88 23.38
CA LYS A 286 5.91 8.71 23.41
C LYS A 286 4.92 8.45 22.25
N MET A 287 4.95 7.27 21.63
CA MET A 287 4.10 6.94 20.48
C MET A 287 2.61 7.02 20.84
N ILE A 288 1.78 7.52 19.92
CA ILE A 288 0.35 7.75 20.22
C ILE A 288 -0.46 6.45 20.42
N ARG A 289 0.11 5.31 20.01
CA ARG A 289 -0.36 3.95 20.28
C ARG A 289 0.81 3.02 20.61
N PRO A 290 0.62 1.99 21.45
CA PRO A 290 1.67 1.05 21.86
C PRO A 290 1.95 0.00 20.77
N VAL A 291 2.34 0.46 19.57
CA VAL A 291 2.62 -0.38 18.39
C VAL A 291 4.12 -0.69 18.33
N PRO A 292 4.55 -1.95 18.52
CA PRO A 292 5.98 -2.30 18.48
C PRO A 292 6.55 -2.33 17.06
N TYR A 293 5.75 -2.72 16.07
CA TYR A 293 6.11 -2.75 14.66
C TYR A 293 4.86 -2.64 13.78
N VAL A 294 5.06 -2.26 12.51
CA VAL A 294 4.03 -2.20 11.48
C VAL A 294 4.26 -3.31 10.45
N ARG A 295 3.18 -3.94 9.97
CA ARG A 295 3.26 -4.94 8.89
C ARG A 295 3.61 -4.29 7.55
N ILE A 296 4.58 -4.85 6.82
CA ILE A 296 5.06 -4.31 5.54
C ILE A 296 3.95 -4.31 4.48
N ASP A 297 3.20 -5.40 4.36
CA ASP A 297 2.13 -5.52 3.36
C ASP A 297 1.01 -4.51 3.59
N TRP A 298 0.57 -4.33 4.84
CA TRP A 298 -0.35 -3.24 5.21
C TRP A 298 0.26 -1.86 4.97
N PHE A 299 1.53 -1.63 5.33
CA PHE A 299 2.21 -0.34 5.11
C PHE A 299 2.22 0.03 3.62
N CYS A 300 2.70 -0.87 2.77
CA CYS A 300 2.78 -0.68 1.32
C CYS A 300 1.41 -0.59 0.63
N SER A 301 0.34 -1.04 1.28
CA SER A 301 -1.02 -1.01 0.73
C SER A 301 -1.83 0.19 1.19
N THR A 302 -1.63 0.65 2.44
CA THR A 302 -2.47 1.66 3.09
C THR A 302 -1.77 3.01 3.17
N ALA A 303 -0.45 3.07 3.43
CA ALA A 303 0.28 4.34 3.52
C ALA A 303 0.47 5.03 2.15
N THR A 304 0.41 4.26 1.06
CA THR A 304 0.42 4.77 -0.32
C THR A 304 -0.97 5.09 -0.87
N LEU A 305 -2.02 5.01 -0.06
CA LEU A 305 -3.38 5.42 -0.43
C LEU A 305 -3.81 6.69 0.34
N PRO A 306 -4.71 7.52 -0.23
CA PRO A 306 -5.30 8.63 0.50
C PRO A 306 -6.17 8.14 1.67
N PRO A 307 -6.25 8.90 2.78
CA PRO A 307 -5.61 10.19 3.01
C PRO A 307 -4.12 10.09 3.39
N LEU A 308 -3.63 8.93 3.86
CA LEU A 308 -2.26 8.78 4.38
C LEU A 308 -1.18 9.20 3.37
N TYR A 309 -1.32 8.84 2.10
CA TYR A 309 -0.38 9.24 1.04
C TYR A 309 -0.27 10.77 0.92
N HIS A 310 -1.39 11.49 1.04
CA HIS A 310 -1.39 12.95 1.03
C HIS A 310 -0.82 13.53 2.32
N ASP A 311 -1.24 12.99 3.47
CA ASP A 311 -0.83 13.46 4.78
C ASP A 311 0.69 13.28 5.02
N LEU A 312 1.26 12.14 4.63
CA LEU A 312 2.68 11.80 4.80
C LEU A 312 3.61 12.65 3.92
N LEU A 313 3.12 13.09 2.76
CA LEU A 313 3.78 14.04 1.86
C LEU A 313 3.33 15.51 2.07
N GLN A 314 2.44 15.78 3.03
CA GLN A 314 1.81 17.09 3.26
C GLN A 314 1.38 17.78 1.95
N LEU A 315 0.80 17.02 1.01
CA LEU A 315 0.39 17.57 -0.28
C LEU A 315 -0.66 18.67 -0.08
N PRO A 316 -0.61 19.79 -0.82
CA PRO A 316 -1.59 20.86 -0.67
C PRO A 316 -2.97 20.47 -1.20
N LEU A 317 -3.97 21.30 -0.90
CA LEU A 317 -5.35 21.08 -1.36
C LEU A 317 -5.59 21.61 -2.77
N THR A 318 -4.73 22.50 -3.28
CA THR A 318 -4.83 23.06 -4.63
C THR A 318 -3.56 22.84 -5.47
N LEU A 319 -3.76 22.76 -6.78
CA LEU A 319 -2.69 22.67 -7.77
C LEU A 319 -1.80 23.93 -7.79
N GLU A 320 -2.39 25.11 -7.55
CA GLU A 320 -1.65 26.38 -7.41
C GLU A 320 -0.68 26.34 -6.23
N GLU A 321 -1.12 25.83 -5.07
CA GLU A 321 -0.27 25.62 -3.90
C GLU A 321 0.81 24.54 -4.16
N LEU A 322 0.52 23.50 -4.94
CA LEU A 322 1.52 22.50 -5.33
C LEU A 322 2.61 23.13 -6.20
N GLU A 323 2.21 23.80 -7.28
CA GLU A 323 3.11 24.47 -8.22
C GLU A 323 3.98 25.51 -7.49
N LYS A 324 3.40 26.29 -6.57
CA LYS A 324 4.13 27.20 -5.68
C LYS A 324 5.10 26.49 -4.74
N ASN A 325 4.71 25.37 -4.12
CA ASN A 325 5.59 24.61 -3.23
C ASN A 325 6.77 23.94 -3.98
N LEU A 326 6.61 23.72 -5.28
CA LEU A 326 7.65 23.19 -6.17
C LEU A 326 8.46 24.29 -6.88
N ASP A 327 8.16 25.58 -6.68
CA ASP A 327 8.78 26.70 -7.42
C ASP A 327 8.65 26.53 -8.96
N VAL A 328 7.48 26.07 -9.42
CA VAL A 328 7.15 25.87 -10.83
C VAL A 328 5.98 26.78 -11.19
N ASP A 329 6.21 27.82 -11.99
CA ASP A 329 5.11 28.55 -12.65
C ASP A 329 4.77 27.85 -13.97
N SER A 330 3.69 27.04 -14.00
CA SER A 330 3.36 26.30 -15.21
C SER A 330 2.94 27.20 -16.38
N GLN A 331 2.29 28.34 -16.10
CA GLN A 331 1.78 29.26 -17.11
C GLN A 331 2.91 30.11 -17.72
N ASP A 332 3.80 30.69 -16.91
CA ASP A 332 4.96 31.43 -17.39
C ASP A 332 5.90 30.52 -18.22
N ASN A 333 6.08 29.26 -17.80
CA ASN A 333 6.81 28.27 -18.58
C ASN A 333 6.19 28.02 -19.97
N ILE A 334 4.86 28.05 -20.11
CA ILE A 334 4.16 27.94 -21.41
C ILE A 334 4.37 29.22 -22.22
N ASP A 335 4.16 30.39 -21.60
CA ASP A 335 4.24 31.69 -22.27
C ASP A 335 5.67 32.00 -22.78
N GLN A 336 6.70 31.65 -22.00
CA GLN A 336 8.10 31.75 -22.38
C GLN A 336 8.61 30.58 -23.27
N ARG A 337 7.73 29.63 -23.64
CA ARG A 337 8.06 28.44 -24.47
C ARG A 337 9.14 27.52 -23.84
N ILE A 338 9.28 27.57 -22.52
CA ILE A 338 10.16 26.70 -21.73
C ILE A 338 9.52 25.30 -21.64
N ALA A 339 8.22 25.24 -21.36
CA ALA A 339 7.44 24.00 -21.32
C ALA A 339 7.54 23.21 -22.63
N LYS A 340 7.46 21.88 -22.54
CA LYS A 340 7.45 20.98 -23.71
C LYS A 340 6.18 20.13 -23.65
N ARG A 341 5.39 20.18 -24.73
CA ARG A 341 4.03 19.60 -24.76
C ARG A 341 3.94 18.46 -25.78
N ALA A 342 3.06 17.50 -25.52
CA ALA A 342 2.59 16.50 -26.48
C ALA A 342 1.08 16.29 -26.30
N GLY A 343 0.38 15.91 -27.38
CA GLY A 343 -1.05 15.61 -27.37
C GLY A 343 -1.35 14.30 -28.06
N MET A 344 -2.20 13.49 -27.43
CA MET A 344 -2.61 12.17 -27.91
C MET A 344 -4.10 12.21 -28.27
N ALA A 345 -4.46 11.74 -29.46
CA ALA A 345 -5.86 11.55 -29.85
C ALA A 345 -6.50 10.37 -29.12
N VAL A 346 -5.70 9.35 -28.81
CA VAL A 346 -6.09 8.16 -28.04
C VAL A 346 -4.98 7.83 -27.05
N SER A 347 -5.33 7.70 -25.77
CA SER A 347 -4.39 7.37 -24.69
C SER A 347 -4.52 5.92 -24.23
N GLY A 348 -3.44 5.36 -23.67
CA GLY A 348 -3.49 4.05 -23.01
C GLY A 348 -4.31 4.05 -21.70
N VAL A 349 -4.53 5.23 -21.10
CA VAL A 349 -5.23 5.40 -19.80
C VAL A 349 -6.52 6.21 -19.89
N SER A 350 -6.60 7.18 -20.81
CA SER A 350 -7.80 8.00 -21.04
C SER A 350 -8.55 7.57 -22.31
N ARG A 351 -9.88 7.62 -22.28
CA ARG A 351 -10.75 7.30 -23.42
C ARG A 351 -10.89 8.42 -24.44
N ASN A 352 -10.44 9.62 -24.10
CA ASN A 352 -10.55 10.83 -24.90
C ASN A 352 -9.16 11.40 -25.21
N ASN A 353 -9.14 12.56 -25.86
CA ASN A 353 -7.94 13.36 -26.01
C ASN A 353 -7.28 13.61 -24.65
N ARG A 354 -5.94 13.57 -24.62
CA ARG A 354 -5.11 13.96 -23.47
C ARG A 354 -3.95 14.79 -23.99
N ALA A 355 -3.53 15.79 -23.24
CA ALA A 355 -2.23 16.42 -23.43
C ALA A 355 -1.34 16.20 -22.20
N VAL A 356 -0.03 16.33 -22.40
CA VAL A 356 0.96 16.32 -21.33
C VAL A 356 1.95 17.47 -21.52
N GLU A 357 2.34 18.08 -20.42
CA GLU A 357 3.25 19.21 -20.34
C GLU A 357 4.41 18.84 -19.42
N ARG A 358 5.64 19.08 -19.89
CA ARG A 358 6.86 18.93 -19.10
C ARG A 358 7.40 20.32 -18.77
N HIS A 359 7.53 20.60 -17.49
CA HIS A 359 8.16 21.80 -16.95
C HIS A 359 9.50 21.41 -16.30
N PRO A 360 10.58 22.18 -16.51
CA PRO A 360 11.80 22.04 -15.71
C PRO A 360 11.50 22.29 -14.23
N TYR A 361 12.16 21.51 -13.36
CA TYR A 361 12.04 21.62 -11.90
C TYR A 361 13.40 21.32 -11.26
N GLU A 362 13.72 21.89 -10.09
CA GLU A 362 15.05 21.79 -9.46
C GLU A 362 15.53 20.33 -9.35
N HIS A 363 14.62 19.38 -9.08
CA HIS A 363 14.96 17.97 -8.86
C HIS A 363 14.81 17.07 -10.10
N GLY A 364 14.37 17.64 -11.23
CA GLY A 364 14.26 16.95 -12.51
C GLY A 364 13.18 17.55 -13.42
N ALA A 365 11.97 16.99 -13.32
CA ALA A 365 10.80 17.44 -14.05
C ALA A 365 9.57 17.55 -13.13
N TYR A 366 8.67 18.44 -13.52
CA TYR A 366 7.28 18.43 -13.15
C TYR A 366 6.48 18.18 -14.44
N TRP A 367 5.78 17.06 -14.50
CA TRP A 367 4.87 16.70 -15.58
C TRP A 367 3.43 16.97 -15.15
N LYS A 368 2.60 17.45 -16.07
CA LYS A 368 1.19 17.79 -15.87
C LYS A 368 0.37 17.25 -17.04
N SER A 369 -0.63 16.42 -16.78
CA SER A 369 -1.60 16.03 -17.82
C SER A 369 -2.80 16.95 -17.85
N ILE A 370 -3.41 17.04 -19.02
CA ILE A 370 -4.67 17.75 -19.26
C ILE A 370 -5.62 16.74 -19.89
N ASP A 371 -6.57 16.26 -19.10
CA ASP A 371 -7.50 15.19 -19.48
C ASP A 371 -8.90 15.74 -19.78
N TYR A 372 -9.50 15.25 -20.86
CA TYR A 372 -10.79 15.73 -21.37
C TYR A 372 -11.92 14.71 -21.17
N ILE A 373 -13.15 15.21 -20.99
CA ILE A 373 -14.35 14.39 -20.87
C ILE A 373 -14.92 13.94 -22.24
N SER A 374 -14.52 14.60 -23.33
CA SER A 374 -14.79 14.17 -24.70
C SER A 374 -13.60 14.50 -25.64
N SER A 375 -13.72 14.18 -26.93
CA SER A 375 -12.81 14.66 -27.98
C SER A 375 -13.50 15.59 -28.99
N LYS A 376 -14.59 16.25 -28.58
CA LYS A 376 -15.50 17.01 -29.49
C LYS A 376 -15.51 18.50 -29.16
N GLY A 377 -15.72 19.33 -30.18
CA GLY A 377 -15.85 20.78 -29.98
C GLY A 377 -14.60 21.37 -29.33
N THR A 378 -14.79 22.09 -28.22
CA THR A 378 -13.68 22.66 -27.41
C THR A 378 -12.74 21.62 -26.82
N ASP A 379 -13.18 20.38 -26.64
CA ASP A 379 -12.35 19.29 -26.11
C ASP A 379 -11.44 18.67 -27.19
N ASN A 380 -11.53 19.17 -28.43
CA ASN A 380 -10.67 18.75 -29.52
C ASN A 380 -9.33 19.49 -29.49
N ILE A 381 -8.29 18.85 -28.93
CA ILE A 381 -6.93 19.40 -28.78
C ILE A 381 -6.29 19.83 -30.12
N PHE A 382 -6.80 19.37 -31.25
CA PHE A 382 -6.34 19.77 -32.58
C PHE A 382 -6.93 21.11 -33.07
N ILE A 383 -7.93 21.68 -32.39
CA ILE A 383 -8.56 22.96 -32.77
C ILE A 383 -7.79 24.15 -32.18
N ASP A 384 -7.44 24.08 -30.89
CA ASP A 384 -6.53 25.03 -30.25
C ASP A 384 -5.48 24.25 -29.42
N PRO A 385 -4.34 23.87 -30.01
CA PRO A 385 -3.31 23.13 -29.30
C PRO A 385 -2.53 24.00 -28.31
N ILE A 386 -2.77 25.32 -28.26
CA ILE A 386 -2.03 26.28 -27.42
C ILE A 386 -2.79 26.54 -26.11
N HIS A 387 -4.08 26.88 -26.18
CA HIS A 387 -4.89 27.25 -25.02
C HIS A 387 -5.74 26.06 -24.55
N LEU A 388 -5.07 25.07 -23.95
CA LEU A 388 -5.72 23.84 -23.48
C LEU A 388 -6.49 24.07 -22.17
N VAL A 389 -7.76 23.69 -22.16
CA VAL A 389 -8.63 23.71 -20.96
C VAL A 389 -9.21 22.31 -20.75
N GLY A 390 -8.64 21.57 -19.81
CA GLY A 390 -9.08 20.22 -19.46
C GLY A 390 -10.13 20.17 -18.36
N THR A 391 -10.57 18.95 -18.04
CA THR A 391 -11.52 18.63 -16.97
C THR A 391 -10.87 18.14 -15.67
N GLY A 392 -9.55 17.97 -15.70
CA GLY A 392 -8.71 17.51 -14.60
C GLY A 392 -7.37 17.01 -15.14
N GLY A 393 -6.54 16.46 -14.25
CA GLY A 393 -5.22 15.95 -14.63
C GLY A 393 -4.46 15.25 -13.51
N GLU A 394 -3.38 14.62 -13.91
CA GLU A 394 -2.38 13.98 -13.08
C GLU A 394 -1.07 14.76 -13.21
N MET A 395 -0.42 15.01 -12.08
CA MET A 395 0.89 15.63 -12.00
C MET A 395 1.88 14.61 -11.45
N ILE A 396 3.04 14.52 -12.10
CA ILE A 396 4.14 13.61 -11.74
C ILE A 396 5.41 14.43 -11.59
N PHE A 397 6.00 14.44 -10.40
CA PHE A 397 7.19 15.25 -10.13
C PHE A 397 8.27 14.45 -9.41
N ASN A 398 9.53 14.79 -9.66
CA ASN A 398 10.65 14.11 -9.02
C ASN A 398 10.81 14.54 -7.56
N LEU A 399 10.86 13.57 -6.64
CA LEU A 399 11.26 13.83 -5.26
C LEU A 399 12.77 14.09 -5.17
N PRO A 400 13.27 14.75 -4.10
CA PRO A 400 14.69 15.13 -4.00
C PRO A 400 15.66 13.95 -3.86
N ASN A 401 15.17 12.74 -3.54
CA ASN A 401 15.91 11.46 -3.56
C ASN A 401 15.94 10.80 -4.96
N GLY A 402 15.28 11.37 -5.97
CA GLY A 402 15.17 10.83 -7.32
C GLY A 402 13.98 9.87 -7.54
N MET A 403 13.17 9.60 -6.51
CA MET A 403 11.87 8.95 -6.66
C MET A 403 10.86 9.88 -7.36
N GLN A 404 9.61 9.45 -7.48
CA GLN A 404 8.51 10.27 -8.01
C GLN A 404 7.40 10.43 -6.98
N ALA A 405 6.75 11.58 -6.99
CA ALA A 405 5.48 11.81 -6.30
C ALA A 405 4.41 12.22 -7.32
N TYR A 406 3.17 11.95 -6.93
CA TYR A 406 1.99 12.01 -7.77
C TYR A 406 0.92 12.88 -7.10
N TYR A 407 0.16 13.58 -7.92
CA TYR A 407 -0.98 14.40 -7.49
C TYR A 407 -2.06 14.30 -8.55
N VAL A 408 -3.33 14.24 -8.15
CA VAL A 408 -4.49 14.23 -9.05
C VAL A 408 -5.36 15.44 -8.71
N ALA A 409 -5.80 16.17 -9.74
CA ALA A 409 -6.65 17.36 -9.58
C ALA A 409 -7.88 17.33 -10.51
N ASP A 410 -8.94 18.01 -10.11
CA ASP A 410 -10.03 18.40 -10.99
C ASP A 410 -9.66 19.61 -11.88
N GLY A 411 -10.55 19.97 -12.82
CA GLY A 411 -10.35 21.11 -13.72
C GLY A 411 -10.37 22.50 -13.06
N ALA A 412 -10.71 22.60 -11.77
CA ALA A 412 -10.54 23.80 -10.96
C ALA A 412 -9.23 23.80 -10.16
N GLY A 413 -8.43 22.73 -10.26
CA GLY A 413 -7.18 22.55 -9.53
C GLY A 413 -7.36 21.99 -8.11
N GLY A 414 -8.56 21.58 -7.70
CA GLY A 414 -8.80 20.95 -6.40
C GLY A 414 -8.22 19.52 -6.35
N ARG A 415 -7.53 19.17 -5.26
CA ARG A 415 -6.97 17.81 -5.09
C ARG A 415 -8.06 16.75 -5.04
N LEU A 416 -7.80 15.62 -5.71
CA LEU A 416 -8.62 14.42 -5.63
C LEU A 416 -7.87 13.26 -4.97
N ASP A 417 -8.61 12.46 -4.19
CA ASP A 417 -8.18 11.15 -3.70
C ASP A 417 -8.20 10.10 -4.82
N PHE A 418 -9.22 10.18 -5.67
CA PHE A 418 -9.47 9.26 -6.78
C PHE A 418 -9.88 10.03 -8.05
N ALA A 419 -9.35 9.62 -9.20
CA ALA A 419 -9.75 10.18 -10.48
C ALA A 419 -11.07 9.54 -10.96
N PRO A 420 -11.96 10.28 -11.68
CA PRO A 420 -13.20 9.71 -12.20
C PRO A 420 -12.97 8.57 -13.19
N THR A 421 -13.58 7.41 -12.94
CA THR A 421 -13.47 6.21 -13.79
C THR A 421 -14.09 6.35 -15.18
N SER A 422 -14.86 7.42 -15.41
CA SER A 422 -15.33 7.86 -16.72
C SER A 422 -14.23 8.47 -17.60
N ILE A 423 -13.14 8.96 -16.99
CA ILE A 423 -12.02 9.65 -17.66
C ILE A 423 -10.82 8.69 -17.76
N VAL A 424 -10.37 8.13 -16.64
CA VAL A 424 -9.20 7.23 -16.55
C VAL A 424 -9.49 5.99 -15.70
N THR A 425 -8.84 4.86 -16.00
CA THR A 425 -9.03 3.60 -15.25
C THR A 425 -7.70 2.95 -14.88
N ASP A 426 -7.59 2.48 -13.63
CA ASP A 426 -6.49 1.61 -13.20
C ASP A 426 -6.76 0.19 -13.72
N ARG A 427 -5.83 -0.39 -14.49
CA ARG A 427 -5.98 -1.77 -14.98
C ARG A 427 -5.49 -2.81 -13.98
N LEU A 428 -4.77 -2.37 -12.94
CA LEU A 428 -4.15 -3.21 -11.92
C LEU A 428 -4.99 -3.31 -10.64
N ALA A 429 -6.14 -2.63 -10.58
CA ALA A 429 -7.09 -2.69 -9.47
C ALA A 429 -8.41 -3.34 -9.91
N GLU A 430 -8.96 -4.27 -9.12
CA GLU A 430 -10.23 -4.98 -9.42
C GLU A 430 -11.38 -4.01 -9.75
N ASP A 431 -11.49 -2.90 -8.99
CA ASP A 431 -12.56 -1.90 -9.13
C ASP A 431 -12.30 -0.84 -10.21
N LYS A 432 -11.11 -0.86 -10.82
CA LYS A 432 -10.62 0.07 -11.87
C LYS A 432 -10.48 1.53 -11.45
N THR A 433 -10.60 1.84 -10.15
CA THR A 433 -10.50 3.21 -9.64
C THR A 433 -9.04 3.64 -9.51
N VAL A 434 -8.65 4.70 -10.21
CA VAL A 434 -7.32 5.32 -10.08
C VAL A 434 -7.25 6.10 -8.77
N ARG A 435 -6.41 5.64 -7.84
CA ARG A 435 -6.18 6.28 -6.53
C ARG A 435 -4.82 6.99 -6.52
N ASN A 436 -4.84 8.26 -6.16
CA ASN A 436 -3.64 9.10 -6.11
C ASN A 436 -2.62 8.51 -5.12
N GLY A 437 -1.37 8.31 -5.56
CA GLY A 437 -0.38 7.50 -4.85
C GLY A 437 -0.27 6.11 -5.46
N LEU A 438 -0.84 5.07 -4.85
CA LEU A 438 -0.59 3.66 -5.19
C LEU A 438 -0.84 3.31 -6.66
N SER A 439 -1.96 3.74 -7.25
CA SER A 439 -2.23 3.46 -8.68
C SER A 439 -1.18 4.09 -9.57
N CYS A 440 -0.75 5.31 -9.24
CA CYS A 440 0.28 6.03 -9.97
C CYS A 440 1.67 5.38 -9.80
N ILE A 441 2.05 4.97 -8.58
CA ILE A 441 3.31 4.24 -8.30
C ILE A 441 3.36 2.92 -9.09
N ARG A 442 2.28 2.13 -9.07
CA ARG A 442 2.17 0.85 -9.81
C ARG A 442 2.13 1.05 -11.32
N CYS A 443 1.51 2.14 -11.78
CA CYS A 443 1.45 2.48 -13.20
C CYS A 443 2.83 2.91 -13.70
N HIS A 444 3.48 3.87 -13.04
CA HIS A 444 4.80 4.41 -13.37
C HIS A 444 5.93 3.56 -12.77
N ASP A 445 5.79 2.24 -12.92
CA ASP A 445 6.71 1.20 -12.46
C ASP A 445 8.16 1.47 -12.84
N ARG A 446 8.40 1.95 -14.06
CA ARG A 446 9.71 2.30 -14.62
C ARG A 446 9.96 3.79 -14.71
N GLY A 447 9.15 4.65 -14.08
CA GLY A 447 9.25 6.11 -14.15
C GLY A 447 8.30 6.72 -15.19
N MET A 448 8.71 7.83 -15.82
CA MET A 448 7.87 8.47 -16.85
C MET A 448 7.67 7.55 -18.05
N LYS A 449 6.41 7.46 -18.53
CA LYS A 449 6.05 6.60 -19.67
C LYS A 449 6.27 7.30 -21.00
N ALA A 450 6.70 6.52 -21.99
CA ALA A 450 6.69 6.94 -23.39
C ALA A 450 5.25 7.08 -23.91
N PHE A 451 5.06 8.02 -24.83
CA PHE A 451 3.80 8.32 -25.52
C PHE A 451 4.13 8.87 -26.91
N GLN A 452 3.15 8.88 -27.81
CA GLN A 452 3.29 9.46 -29.14
C GLN A 452 2.58 10.83 -29.18
N ASP A 453 3.22 11.83 -29.80
CA ASP A 453 2.58 13.12 -30.08
C ASP A 453 1.90 13.09 -31.46
N ASP A 454 0.58 13.20 -31.46
CA ASP A 454 -0.25 13.33 -32.65
C ASP A 454 -0.41 14.80 -33.09
N VAL A 455 -0.24 15.75 -32.16
CA VAL A 455 -0.52 17.17 -32.39
C VAL A 455 0.54 17.83 -33.26
N ARG A 456 1.84 17.63 -33.00
CA ARG A 456 2.88 18.20 -33.87
C ARG A 456 2.74 17.79 -35.33
N PRO A 457 2.60 16.49 -35.70
CA PRO A 457 2.38 16.09 -37.08
C PRO A 457 1.15 16.77 -37.72
N ALA A 458 0.04 16.89 -36.99
CA ALA A 458 -1.15 17.58 -37.46
C ALA A 458 -0.89 19.08 -37.72
N VAL A 459 -0.19 19.77 -36.82
CA VAL A 459 0.18 21.19 -36.97
C VAL A 459 1.17 21.40 -38.13
N GLU A 460 2.11 20.47 -38.36
CA GLU A 460 3.04 20.52 -39.49
C GLU A 460 2.34 20.43 -40.85
N LEU A 461 1.18 19.76 -40.95
CA LEU A 461 0.36 19.70 -42.17
C LEU A 461 -0.45 20.98 -42.47
N ILE A 462 -0.69 21.85 -41.47
CA ILE A 462 -1.49 23.07 -41.66
C ILE A 462 -0.82 24.01 -42.68
N SER A 463 -1.56 24.39 -43.72
CA SER A 463 -1.09 25.28 -44.79
C SER A 463 -1.72 26.66 -44.69
N GLY A 464 -0.90 27.71 -44.82
CA GLY A 464 -1.35 29.11 -44.81
C GLY A 464 -1.64 29.68 -43.41
N SER A 465 -2.26 30.86 -43.36
CA SER A 465 -2.67 31.55 -42.14
C SER A 465 -4.03 31.03 -41.64
N GLY A 466 -4.01 29.85 -41.01
CA GLY A 466 -5.18 29.29 -40.33
C GLY A 466 -5.48 29.95 -38.98
N HIS A 467 -6.48 29.45 -38.27
CA HIS A 467 -6.83 29.94 -36.91
C HIS A 467 -5.78 29.58 -35.84
N ILE A 468 -4.93 28.59 -36.09
CA ILE A 468 -3.86 28.15 -35.18
C ILE A 468 -2.58 28.91 -35.50
N ASP A 469 -1.95 29.53 -34.49
CA ASP A 469 -0.58 30.01 -34.60
C ASP A 469 0.38 28.81 -34.67
N LYS A 470 0.63 28.36 -35.91
CA LYS A 470 1.54 27.27 -36.22
C LYS A 470 2.94 27.47 -35.65
N ARG A 471 3.42 28.71 -35.49
CA ARG A 471 4.75 28.95 -34.93
C ARG A 471 4.74 28.69 -33.43
N SER A 472 3.86 29.35 -32.68
CA SER A 472 3.76 29.15 -31.23
C SER A 472 3.47 27.69 -30.87
N ALA A 473 2.64 26.99 -31.65
CA ALA A 473 2.41 25.56 -31.48
C ALA A 473 3.68 24.74 -31.68
N LEU A 474 4.46 24.94 -32.75
CA LEU A 474 5.68 24.17 -33.00
C LEU A 474 6.87 24.52 -32.08
N GLU A 475 6.79 25.62 -31.34
CA GLU A 475 7.73 25.99 -30.25
C GLU A 475 7.38 25.30 -28.92
N LEU A 476 6.08 25.06 -28.66
CA LEU A 476 5.58 24.31 -27.49
C LEU A 476 5.70 22.78 -27.66
N TYR A 477 5.32 22.25 -28.83
CA TYR A 477 5.37 20.83 -29.14
C TYR A 477 6.69 20.51 -29.85
N PRO A 478 7.74 20.03 -29.16
CA PRO A 478 9.04 19.77 -29.77
C PRO A 478 8.97 18.60 -30.75
N LYS A 479 10.06 18.36 -31.51
CA LYS A 479 10.15 17.14 -32.31
C LYS A 479 10.16 15.89 -31.42
N HIS A 480 9.68 14.78 -31.97
CA HIS A 480 9.60 13.48 -31.30
C HIS A 480 10.93 13.08 -30.65
N GLU A 481 12.07 13.25 -31.34
CA GLU A 481 13.38 12.85 -30.82
C GLU A 481 13.75 13.63 -29.54
N VAL A 482 13.38 14.92 -29.48
CA VAL A 482 13.63 15.79 -28.33
C VAL A 482 12.69 15.44 -27.16
N MET A 483 11.44 15.06 -27.44
CA MET A 483 10.52 14.60 -26.39
C MET A 483 10.97 13.26 -25.82
N ASP A 484 11.38 12.32 -26.68
CA ASP A 484 11.88 11.00 -26.28
C ASP A 484 13.16 11.10 -25.44
N GLU A 485 14.10 11.97 -25.81
CA GLU A 485 15.29 12.26 -25.00
C GLU A 485 14.93 12.78 -23.60
N LEU A 486 13.92 13.65 -23.48
CA LEU A 486 13.46 14.19 -22.20
C LEU A 486 12.74 13.14 -21.35
N VAL A 487 11.81 12.38 -21.94
CA VAL A 487 11.11 11.27 -21.26
C VAL A 487 12.11 10.23 -20.77
N LYS A 488 13.05 9.84 -21.63
CA LYS A 488 14.11 8.87 -21.30
C LYS A 488 15.01 9.37 -20.17
N ALA A 489 15.42 10.65 -20.18
CA ALA A 489 16.24 11.21 -19.11
C ALA A 489 15.51 11.22 -17.74
N ASP A 490 14.20 11.48 -17.74
CA ASP A 490 13.38 11.40 -16.52
C ASP A 490 13.12 9.95 -16.07
N GLN A 491 13.01 9.02 -17.02
CA GLN A 491 12.92 7.58 -16.78
C GLN A 491 14.21 7.03 -16.15
N GLU A 492 15.37 7.35 -16.74
CA GLU A 492 16.70 6.95 -16.24
C GLU A 492 16.98 7.53 -14.85
N ARG A 493 16.58 8.78 -14.57
CA ARG A 493 16.68 9.39 -13.23
C ARG A 493 15.98 8.56 -12.16
N PHE A 494 14.76 8.12 -12.44
CA PHE A 494 13.99 7.29 -11.53
C PHE A 494 14.61 5.89 -11.38
N LEU A 495 14.88 5.20 -12.49
CA LEU A 495 15.44 3.85 -12.47
C LEU A 495 16.80 3.77 -11.77
N ASN A 496 17.70 4.74 -11.98
CA ASN A 496 18.99 4.83 -11.27
C ASN A 496 18.81 4.98 -9.75
N SER A 497 17.75 5.67 -9.32
CA SER A 497 17.44 5.89 -7.90
C SER A 497 16.87 4.63 -7.27
N VAL A 498 15.99 3.92 -7.99
CA VAL A 498 15.47 2.61 -7.58
C VAL A 498 16.60 1.56 -7.52
N GLU A 499 17.44 1.44 -8.54
CA GLU A 499 18.55 0.48 -8.56
C GLU A 499 19.52 0.70 -7.39
N LYS A 500 19.84 1.97 -7.08
CA LYS A 500 20.65 2.33 -5.91
C LYS A 500 19.96 1.99 -4.58
N LEU A 501 18.62 2.12 -4.52
CA LEU A 501 17.82 1.82 -3.34
C LEU A 501 17.73 0.31 -3.07
N LEU A 502 17.44 -0.49 -4.10
CA LEU A 502 17.31 -1.95 -3.99
C LEU A 502 18.68 -2.64 -3.94
N GLY A 503 19.67 -2.13 -4.68
CA GLY A 503 20.98 -2.76 -4.87
C GLY A 503 21.05 -3.70 -6.08
N HIS A 504 19.98 -3.74 -6.89
CA HIS A 504 19.87 -4.46 -8.16
C HIS A 504 18.89 -3.72 -9.08
N PRO A 505 18.92 -3.98 -10.40
CA PRO A 505 17.92 -3.45 -11.33
C PRO A 505 16.49 -3.83 -10.92
N GLN A 506 15.52 -2.97 -11.24
CA GLN A 506 14.11 -3.28 -11.07
C GLN A 506 13.57 -3.98 -12.33
N ASP A 507 13.40 -5.30 -12.26
CA ASP A 507 12.81 -6.10 -13.35
C ASP A 507 11.27 -6.00 -13.36
N ASP A 508 10.66 -6.16 -12.19
CA ASP A 508 9.20 -6.05 -11.96
C ASP A 508 8.91 -4.94 -10.93
N GLU A 509 7.70 -4.37 -10.95
CA GLU A 509 7.21 -3.48 -9.88
C GLU A 509 7.05 -4.24 -8.55
N PRO A 510 7.80 -3.91 -7.48
CA PRO A 510 7.70 -4.64 -6.21
C PRO A 510 6.41 -4.34 -5.43
N LEU A 511 5.79 -3.15 -5.55
CA LEU A 511 4.55 -2.87 -4.80
C LEU A 511 3.36 -3.68 -5.35
N THR A 512 3.24 -3.85 -6.66
CA THR A 512 2.10 -4.52 -7.31
C THR A 512 1.74 -5.90 -6.72
N PRO A 513 2.66 -6.87 -6.60
CA PRO A 513 2.34 -8.17 -6.00
C PRO A 513 2.04 -8.07 -4.49
N VAL A 514 2.71 -7.16 -3.77
CA VAL A 514 2.50 -6.97 -2.32
C VAL A 514 1.10 -6.42 -2.04
N THR A 515 0.69 -5.37 -2.76
CA THR A 515 -0.61 -4.72 -2.54
C THR A 515 -1.76 -5.53 -3.12
N LYS A 516 -1.57 -6.22 -4.25
CA LYS A 516 -2.57 -7.16 -4.79
C LYS A 516 -2.85 -8.31 -3.80
N ARG A 517 -1.80 -8.92 -3.22
CA ARG A 517 -1.96 -9.95 -2.16
C ARG A 517 -2.69 -9.41 -0.93
N PHE A 518 -2.48 -8.15 -0.56
CA PHE A 518 -3.06 -7.59 0.66
C PHE A 518 -4.51 -7.11 0.49
N LEU A 519 -4.79 -6.34 -0.58
CA LEU A 519 -6.06 -5.65 -0.82
C LEU A 519 -7.08 -6.49 -1.59
N GLU A 520 -6.63 -7.26 -2.59
CA GLU A 520 -7.48 -7.87 -3.61
C GLU A 520 -7.61 -9.38 -3.42
N ALA A 521 -6.53 -10.06 -3.03
CA ALA A 521 -6.55 -11.52 -2.85
C ALA A 521 -7.44 -11.95 -1.67
N PRO A 522 -8.29 -12.98 -1.84
CA PRO A 522 -9.07 -13.54 -0.75
C PRO A 522 -8.16 -14.26 0.26
N LEU A 523 -8.49 -14.17 1.54
CA LEU A 523 -7.71 -14.79 2.61
C LEU A 523 -8.13 -16.24 2.81
N GLN A 524 -7.18 -17.13 2.59
CA GLN A 524 -7.29 -18.55 2.91
C GLN A 524 -6.82 -18.84 4.35
N LEU A 525 -7.16 -20.02 4.84
CA LEU A 525 -6.80 -20.50 6.18
C LEU A 525 -5.28 -20.41 6.48
N HIS A 526 -4.42 -20.78 5.52
CA HIS A 526 -2.96 -20.72 5.72
C HIS A 526 -2.46 -19.27 5.91
N THR A 527 -3.03 -18.31 5.15
CA THR A 527 -2.69 -16.90 5.27
C THR A 527 -3.20 -16.33 6.60
N VAL A 528 -4.43 -16.69 7.01
CA VAL A 528 -4.99 -16.28 8.31
C VAL A 528 -4.18 -16.86 9.48
N ALA A 529 -3.69 -18.10 9.38
CA ALA A 529 -2.81 -18.70 10.38
C ALA A 529 -1.48 -17.91 10.52
N GLY A 530 -0.81 -17.59 9.41
CA GLY A 530 0.39 -16.75 9.41
C GLY A 530 0.16 -15.35 9.99
N GLU A 531 -0.97 -14.71 9.66
CA GLU A 531 -1.36 -13.41 10.22
C GLU A 531 -1.66 -13.42 11.72
N LEU A 532 -2.05 -14.58 12.28
CA LEU A 532 -2.24 -14.79 13.71
C LEU A 532 -0.97 -15.28 14.44
N GLY A 533 0.13 -15.53 13.71
CA GLY A 533 1.35 -16.11 14.27
C GLY A 533 1.19 -17.58 14.69
N LEU A 534 0.40 -18.35 13.94
CA LEU A 534 0.15 -19.78 14.15
C LEU A 534 0.91 -20.61 13.10
N SER A 535 1.80 -21.49 13.56
CA SER A 535 2.58 -22.39 12.69
C SER A 535 1.78 -23.60 12.15
N SER A 536 0.56 -23.84 12.65
CA SER A 536 -0.32 -24.91 12.16
C SER A 536 -1.72 -24.40 11.84
N THR A 537 -2.22 -24.79 10.67
CA THR A 537 -3.59 -24.52 10.22
C THR A 537 -4.63 -25.40 10.91
N ASP A 538 -4.24 -26.57 11.45
CA ASP A 538 -5.17 -27.50 12.12
C ASP A 538 -5.75 -26.90 13.42
N GLU A 539 -4.92 -26.20 14.21
CA GLU A 539 -5.40 -25.46 15.38
C GLU A 539 -6.47 -24.44 14.96
N LEU A 540 -6.21 -23.70 13.87
CA LEU A 540 -7.13 -22.70 13.36
C LEU A 540 -8.44 -23.34 12.83
N ARG A 541 -8.39 -24.47 12.09
CA ARG A 541 -9.60 -25.21 11.64
C ARG A 541 -10.52 -25.60 12.80
N VAL A 542 -9.94 -26.02 13.92
CA VAL A 542 -10.71 -26.36 15.14
C VAL A 542 -11.25 -25.11 15.83
N ILE A 543 -10.44 -24.05 15.91
CA ILE A 543 -10.79 -22.82 16.62
C ILE A 543 -11.91 -22.03 15.93
N VAL A 544 -11.91 -21.86 14.61
CA VAL A 544 -12.96 -21.10 13.90
C VAL A 544 -14.35 -21.76 13.97
N ARG A 545 -14.42 -23.07 14.27
CA ARG A 545 -15.66 -23.82 14.49
C ARG A 545 -16.25 -23.62 15.90
N GLN A 546 -15.56 -22.92 16.80
CA GLN A 546 -16.04 -22.68 18.17
C GLN A 546 -17.15 -21.61 18.19
N PRO A 547 -18.20 -21.74 19.02
CA PRO A 547 -19.34 -20.82 19.04
C PRO A 547 -18.99 -19.33 19.20
N ARG A 548 -17.86 -19.03 19.86
CA ARG A 548 -17.34 -17.67 20.06
C ARG A 548 -16.76 -17.01 18.80
N LEU A 549 -16.37 -17.79 17.79
CA LEU A 549 -15.83 -17.30 16.51
C LEU A 549 -16.75 -17.56 15.32
N THR A 550 -17.66 -18.53 15.39
CA THR A 550 -18.64 -18.77 14.32
C THR A 550 -19.53 -17.54 14.05
N GLY A 551 -19.78 -16.71 15.07
CA GLY A 551 -20.50 -15.44 14.93
C GLY A 551 -19.75 -14.36 14.14
N LEU A 552 -18.45 -14.53 13.88
CA LEU A 552 -17.60 -13.62 13.11
C LEU A 552 -17.51 -14.00 11.62
N GLY A 553 -18.28 -15.01 11.16
CA GLY A 553 -18.29 -15.45 9.76
C GLY A 553 -17.10 -16.33 9.33
N LEU A 554 -16.11 -16.57 10.19
CA LEU A 554 -14.85 -17.25 9.88
C LEU A 554 -14.97 -18.77 9.63
N VAL A 555 -16.17 -19.34 9.72
CA VAL A 555 -16.41 -20.78 9.60
C VAL A 555 -16.08 -21.32 8.20
N SER A 556 -16.10 -20.47 7.15
CA SER A 556 -15.74 -20.84 5.78
C SER A 556 -14.31 -21.39 5.68
N LEU A 557 -13.37 -20.80 6.43
CA LEU A 557 -11.96 -21.23 6.49
C LEU A 557 -11.80 -22.67 6.97
N ALA A 558 -12.80 -23.23 7.67
CA ALA A 558 -12.73 -24.57 8.20
C ALA A 558 -13.04 -25.67 7.16
N ASP A 559 -13.54 -25.31 5.98
CA ASP A 559 -14.04 -26.23 4.95
C ASP A 559 -13.66 -25.72 3.54
N ALA A 560 -12.37 -25.43 3.36
CA ALA A 560 -11.76 -24.95 2.13
C ALA A 560 -12.29 -23.62 1.53
N GLY A 561 -13.12 -22.89 2.29
CA GLY A 561 -13.59 -21.56 1.91
C GLY A 561 -12.58 -20.45 2.22
N VAL A 562 -12.92 -19.23 1.79
CA VAL A 562 -12.11 -18.02 1.96
C VAL A 562 -12.90 -16.91 2.65
N ILE A 563 -12.22 -15.84 3.05
CA ILE A 563 -12.82 -14.57 3.51
C ILE A 563 -12.19 -13.39 2.76
N ARG A 564 -12.78 -12.19 2.83
CA ARG A 564 -12.21 -10.95 2.26
C ARG A 564 -11.45 -10.14 3.33
N ARG A 565 -10.53 -9.28 2.88
CA ARG A 565 -9.66 -8.45 3.74
C ARG A 565 -10.44 -7.51 4.65
N ASP A 566 -11.49 -6.88 4.12
CA ASP A 566 -12.39 -5.98 4.86
C ASP A 566 -13.09 -6.70 6.03
N MET A 567 -13.72 -7.85 5.77
CA MET A 567 -14.29 -8.72 6.80
C MET A 567 -13.25 -9.12 7.86
N TRP A 568 -12.02 -9.44 7.44
CA TRP A 568 -10.96 -9.84 8.36
C TRP A 568 -10.50 -8.71 9.27
N GLU A 569 -10.26 -7.51 8.72
CA GLU A 569 -9.94 -6.32 9.51
C GLU A 569 -11.10 -5.88 10.41
N ASP A 570 -12.34 -6.17 10.01
CA ASP A 570 -13.51 -5.84 10.82
C ASP A 570 -13.58 -6.65 12.12
N PHE A 571 -13.11 -7.90 12.09
CA PHE A 571 -13.18 -8.84 13.22
C PHE A 571 -11.83 -9.21 13.84
N TYR A 572 -10.69 -8.76 13.29
CA TYR A 572 -9.34 -9.14 13.76
C TYR A 572 -9.15 -8.97 15.27
N ASP A 573 -9.59 -7.85 15.84
CA ASP A 573 -9.49 -7.55 17.26
C ASP A 573 -10.29 -8.56 18.13
N GLN A 574 -11.45 -8.99 17.62
CA GLN A 574 -12.33 -9.97 18.25
C GLN A 574 -11.79 -11.39 18.10
N VAL A 575 -11.03 -11.68 17.05
CA VAL A 575 -10.27 -12.94 16.89
C VAL A 575 -9.10 -12.98 17.87
N ILE A 576 -8.28 -11.92 17.95
CA ILE A 576 -7.17 -11.81 18.92
C ILE A 576 -7.67 -11.99 20.36
N THR A 577 -8.76 -11.29 20.71
CA THR A 577 -9.41 -11.41 22.03
C THR A 577 -10.00 -12.81 22.23
N GLY A 578 -10.75 -13.30 21.23
CA GLY A 578 -11.43 -14.59 21.26
C GLY A 578 -10.48 -15.77 21.40
N MET A 579 -9.33 -15.75 20.72
CA MET A 579 -8.30 -16.79 20.81
C MET A 579 -7.39 -16.67 22.04
N GLY A 580 -7.48 -15.57 22.80
CA GLY A 580 -6.56 -15.32 23.92
C GLY A 580 -5.12 -15.12 23.44
N ILE A 581 -4.95 -14.35 22.36
CA ILE A 581 -3.62 -14.00 21.82
C ILE A 581 -3.05 -12.80 22.59
N GLY A 582 -3.86 -11.77 22.83
CA GLY A 582 -3.51 -10.60 23.65
C GLY A 582 -4.67 -9.59 23.71
N ILE A 583 -4.37 -8.34 24.07
CA ILE A 583 -5.30 -7.21 23.90
C ILE A 583 -5.00 -6.55 22.54
N PRO A 584 -5.98 -6.46 21.62
CA PRO A 584 -5.80 -5.75 20.35
C PRO A 584 -5.75 -4.23 20.54
N VAL A 585 -4.96 -3.55 19.71
CA VAL A 585 -4.95 -2.09 19.59
C VAL A 585 -5.86 -1.70 18.42
N ILE A 586 -7.13 -1.47 18.72
CA ILE A 586 -8.15 -1.04 17.75
C ILE A 586 -7.83 0.37 17.23
N SER A 587 -7.83 0.54 15.90
CA SER A 587 -7.73 1.80 15.16
C SER A 587 -9.02 2.65 15.22
N MET A 588 -9.60 2.78 16.42
CA MET A 588 -10.86 3.48 16.69
C MET A 588 -10.86 4.92 16.16
N ASP A 589 -9.72 5.59 16.28
CA ASP A 589 -9.51 6.99 15.90
C ASP A 589 -9.13 7.20 14.43
N GLY A 590 -8.91 6.10 13.68
CA GLY A 590 -8.49 6.15 12.29
C GLY A 590 -9.50 6.83 11.36
N VAL A 591 -9.01 7.47 10.30
CA VAL A 591 -9.83 8.05 9.23
C VAL A 591 -10.24 6.98 8.21
N THR A 592 -9.38 5.97 7.98
CA THR A 592 -9.61 4.89 7.01
C THR A 592 -10.70 3.91 7.43
N ARG A 593 -11.00 3.82 8.74
CA ARG A 593 -12.06 2.99 9.32
C ARG A 593 -13.21 3.87 9.85
N PRO A 594 -14.24 4.19 9.04
CA PRO A 594 -15.29 5.13 9.42
C PRO A 594 -16.26 4.57 10.48
N ASP A 595 -16.52 3.27 10.48
CA ASP A 595 -17.39 2.56 11.42
C ASP A 595 -16.58 1.50 12.20
N TYR A 596 -16.97 1.24 13.45
CA TYR A 596 -16.45 0.13 14.26
C TYR A 596 -17.56 -0.37 15.19
N ILE A 597 -17.83 -1.68 15.16
CA ILE A 597 -18.87 -2.31 15.99
C ILE A 597 -18.39 -3.72 16.40
N PRO A 598 -18.11 -3.97 17.69
CA PRO A 598 -17.90 -5.33 18.18
C PRO A 598 -19.16 -6.18 17.94
N SER A 599 -19.01 -7.42 17.46
CA SER A 599 -20.13 -8.36 17.29
C SER A 599 -20.85 -8.69 18.60
N THR A 600 -20.14 -8.55 19.73
CA THR A 600 -20.66 -8.70 21.09
C THR A 600 -21.26 -7.41 21.67
N SER A 601 -21.34 -6.33 20.90
CA SER A 601 -21.82 -5.04 21.40
C SER A 601 -23.32 -5.05 21.67
N THR A 602 -23.69 -4.63 22.87
CA THR A 602 -25.06 -4.31 23.30
C THR A 602 -25.46 -2.85 23.01
N VAL A 603 -24.49 -2.03 22.55
CA VAL A 603 -24.68 -0.61 22.24
C VAL A 603 -25.30 -0.48 20.84
N ASP A 604 -26.57 -0.09 20.78
CA ASP A 604 -27.27 0.25 19.55
C ASP A 604 -27.60 1.75 19.56
N VAL A 605 -26.73 2.55 18.92
CA VAL A 605 -26.92 3.99 18.73
C VAL A 605 -27.06 4.29 17.25
N ARG A 606 -28.16 4.98 16.90
CA ARG A 606 -28.48 5.39 15.54
C ARG A 606 -28.32 6.90 15.38
N VAL A 607 -27.53 7.29 14.37
CA VAL A 607 -27.41 8.68 13.91
C VAL A 607 -28.31 8.88 12.67
N SER A 608 -28.93 10.06 12.53
CA SER A 608 -29.77 10.41 11.37
C SER A 608 -29.90 11.93 11.21
N THR A 609 -30.31 12.41 10.03
CA THR A 609 -30.62 13.84 9.81
C THR A 609 -32.12 14.13 9.71
N SER A 610 -32.48 15.40 9.57
CA SER A 610 -33.83 15.88 9.22
C SER A 610 -34.36 15.36 7.88
N ARG A 611 -33.49 14.80 7.02
CA ARG A 611 -33.87 14.20 5.73
C ARG A 611 -33.48 12.72 5.67
N ARG A 612 -34.42 11.87 5.25
CA ARG A 612 -34.22 10.40 5.23
C ARG A 612 -33.09 9.92 4.31
N ASN A 613 -32.76 10.69 3.27
CA ASN A 613 -31.70 10.40 2.30
C ASN A 613 -30.38 11.11 2.63
N ASN A 614 -30.33 11.94 3.68
CA ASN A 614 -29.19 12.81 4.02
C ASN A 614 -28.70 13.73 2.87
N ILE A 615 -29.53 13.98 1.85
CA ILE A 615 -29.20 14.89 0.73
C ILE A 615 -29.85 16.25 0.97
N PHE A 616 -29.02 17.28 0.96
CA PHE A 616 -29.38 18.67 1.17
C PHE A 616 -28.90 19.53 0.00
N SER A 617 -29.46 20.73 -0.12
CA SER A 617 -29.01 21.78 -1.03
C SER A 617 -28.57 23.01 -0.23
N PRO A 618 -27.72 23.88 -0.81
CA PRO A 618 -27.27 25.11 -0.18
C PRO A 618 -28.41 25.94 0.45
N GLY A 619 -28.28 26.27 1.74
CA GLY A 619 -29.25 27.03 2.50
C GLY A 619 -30.37 26.21 3.16
N ASP A 620 -30.46 24.90 2.91
CA ASP A 620 -31.41 24.01 3.60
C ASP A 620 -31.17 23.96 5.12
N GLU A 621 -32.23 23.62 5.84
CA GLU A 621 -32.20 23.43 7.29
C GLU A 621 -31.88 21.97 7.68
N LEU A 622 -30.72 21.79 8.28
CA LEU A 622 -30.22 20.54 8.83
C LEU A 622 -30.49 20.47 10.34
N ALA A 623 -31.00 19.33 10.79
CA ALA A 623 -30.93 18.91 12.19
C ALA A 623 -30.40 17.47 12.23
N ILE A 624 -29.58 17.17 13.22
CA ILE A 624 -29.00 15.84 13.47
C ILE A 624 -29.74 15.22 14.65
N PHE A 625 -29.90 13.90 14.64
CA PHE A 625 -30.50 13.16 15.73
C PHE A 625 -29.65 11.94 16.07
N VAL A 626 -29.41 11.75 17.37
CA VAL A 626 -28.76 10.57 17.94
C VAL A 626 -29.78 9.86 18.84
N GLU A 627 -30.01 8.57 18.59
CA GLU A 627 -31.04 7.78 19.28
C GLU A 627 -30.44 6.50 19.83
N ASN A 628 -30.60 6.26 21.13
CA ASN A 628 -30.25 5.00 21.76
C ASN A 628 -31.40 4.01 21.56
N LYS A 629 -31.20 3.03 20.70
CA LYS A 629 -32.13 1.92 20.44
C LYS A 629 -31.89 0.71 21.36
N GLY A 630 -30.77 0.70 22.08
CA GLY A 630 -30.42 -0.31 23.06
C GLY A 630 -31.30 -0.28 24.31
N SER A 631 -31.15 -1.32 25.13
CA SER A 631 -31.91 -1.51 26.38
C SER A 631 -31.25 -0.89 27.62
N GLN A 632 -30.01 -0.43 27.50
CA GLN A 632 -29.22 0.19 28.57
C GLN A 632 -28.91 1.66 28.25
N PRO A 633 -28.72 2.53 29.25
CA PRO A 633 -28.19 3.86 29.02
C PRO A 633 -26.75 3.79 28.50
N VAL A 634 -26.41 4.71 27.61
CA VAL A 634 -25.07 4.82 27.01
C VAL A 634 -24.51 6.22 27.19
N PHE A 635 -23.19 6.35 27.11
CA PHE A 635 -22.49 7.61 26.97
C PHE A 635 -22.09 7.78 25.52
N ILE A 636 -22.19 9.01 25.00
CA ILE A 636 -21.84 9.34 23.60
C ILE A 636 -20.87 10.51 23.52
N GLU A 637 -20.13 10.58 22.43
CA GLU A 637 -19.47 11.76 21.89
C GLU A 637 -19.95 11.95 20.44
N MET A 638 -20.04 13.20 19.97
CA MET A 638 -20.37 13.50 18.57
C MET A 638 -19.43 14.56 18.01
N ILE A 639 -18.80 14.26 16.88
CA ILE A 639 -17.81 15.10 16.20
C ILE A 639 -18.25 15.25 14.73
N GLY A 640 -18.23 16.47 14.20
CA GLY A 640 -18.50 16.74 12.79
C GLY A 640 -17.23 16.92 11.98
N ARG A 641 -17.21 16.43 10.75
CA ARG A 641 -16.19 16.72 9.73
C ARG A 641 -16.83 17.51 8.58
N SER A 642 -16.24 18.65 8.22
CA SER A 642 -16.67 19.42 7.05
C SER A 642 -16.21 18.77 5.73
N PHE A 643 -16.76 19.23 4.61
CA PHE A 643 -16.31 18.86 3.26
C PHE A 643 -14.82 19.15 3.01
N SER A 644 -14.23 20.09 3.77
CA SER A 644 -12.81 20.44 3.71
C SER A 644 -11.97 19.64 4.72
N GLY A 645 -12.47 18.50 5.21
CA GLY A 645 -11.80 17.64 6.19
C GLY A 645 -11.73 18.17 7.63
N LYS A 646 -12.20 19.39 7.92
CA LYS A 646 -12.02 20.02 9.23
C LYS A 646 -12.97 19.44 10.28
N LEU A 647 -12.43 19.05 11.43
CA LEU A 647 -13.16 18.49 12.55
C LEU A 647 -13.64 19.56 13.53
N ALA A 648 -14.82 19.35 14.12
CA ALA A 648 -15.34 20.14 15.23
C ALA A 648 -16.09 19.24 16.23
N SER A 649 -15.85 19.41 17.53
CA SER A 649 -16.65 18.74 18.56
C SER A 649 -18.06 19.33 18.57
N ILE A 650 -19.07 18.46 18.57
CA ILE A 650 -20.50 18.84 18.59
C ILE A 650 -21.12 18.52 19.95
N LEU A 651 -20.84 17.33 20.48
CA LEU A 651 -21.15 16.92 21.85
C LEU A 651 -19.90 16.27 22.44
N PRO A 652 -19.41 16.70 23.62
CA PRO A 652 -18.28 16.05 24.28
C PRO A 652 -18.65 14.65 24.76
N ALA A 653 -17.64 13.80 25.00
CA ALA A 653 -17.85 12.51 25.62
C ALA A 653 -18.39 12.64 27.05
N GLY A 654 -18.92 11.54 27.59
CA GLY A 654 -19.68 11.54 28.85
C GLY A 654 -21.12 12.05 28.71
N THR A 655 -21.55 12.46 27.50
CA THR A 655 -22.94 12.82 27.23
C THR A 655 -23.84 11.59 27.37
N LYS A 656 -24.60 11.49 28.47
CA LYS A 656 -25.48 10.33 28.73
C LYS A 656 -26.76 10.39 27.90
N LEU A 657 -27.14 9.26 27.31
CA LEU A 657 -28.34 9.02 26.51
C LEU A 657 -29.07 7.77 27.04
N ALA A 658 -30.25 7.94 27.64
CA ALA A 658 -31.02 6.84 28.23
C ALA A 658 -31.56 5.86 27.17
N ALA A 659 -31.94 4.65 27.57
CA ALA A 659 -32.53 3.65 26.68
C ALA A 659 -33.83 4.20 26.03
N GLY A 660 -33.90 4.18 24.69
CA GLY A 660 -35.00 4.80 23.94
C GLY A 660 -34.95 6.33 23.83
N GLU A 661 -33.97 7.00 24.43
CA GLU A 661 -33.82 8.46 24.32
C GLU A 661 -33.34 8.84 22.92
N LYS A 662 -33.99 9.86 22.35
CA LYS A 662 -33.59 10.50 21.10
C LYS A 662 -33.24 11.95 21.35
N ARG A 663 -31.96 12.29 21.19
CA ARG A 663 -31.46 13.66 21.26
C ARG A 663 -31.42 14.29 19.86
N ARG A 664 -31.60 15.62 19.82
CA ARG A 664 -31.55 16.46 18.62
C ARG A 664 -30.39 17.44 18.75
N PHE A 665 -29.68 17.70 17.65
CA PHE A 665 -28.69 18.76 17.56
C PHE A 665 -28.93 19.66 16.33
N PRO A 666 -28.86 21.01 16.47
CA PRO A 666 -28.91 21.74 17.74
C PRO A 666 -30.21 21.45 18.50
N GLU A 667 -30.25 21.71 19.80
CA GLU A 667 -31.46 21.46 20.61
C GLU A 667 -32.63 22.27 20.06
N ASP A 668 -32.44 23.59 19.94
CA ASP A 668 -33.34 24.55 19.28
C ASP A 668 -32.79 25.04 17.94
N GLY A 669 -33.67 25.51 17.04
CA GLY A 669 -33.28 26.01 15.72
C GLY A 669 -32.72 24.92 14.79
N THR A 670 -31.96 25.30 13.76
CA THR A 670 -31.39 24.40 12.75
C THR A 670 -30.02 24.89 12.27
N LEU A 671 -29.18 23.97 11.81
CA LEU A 671 -27.96 24.31 11.08
C LEU A 671 -28.33 24.70 9.66
N LYS A 672 -27.78 25.79 9.14
CA LYS A 672 -27.89 26.10 7.71
C LYS A 672 -26.79 25.40 6.93
N VAL A 673 -27.18 24.56 5.98
CA VAL A 673 -26.27 23.91 5.04
C VAL A 673 -25.55 25.00 4.24
N LYS A 674 -24.21 24.99 4.29
CA LYS A 674 -23.39 26.02 3.63
C LYS A 674 -23.44 25.85 2.10
N PRO A 675 -23.21 26.92 1.32
CA PRO A 675 -23.07 26.83 -0.13
C PRO A 675 -21.70 26.24 -0.52
N ALA A 676 -21.51 24.96 -0.20
CA ALA A 676 -20.37 24.14 -0.60
C ALA A 676 -20.89 22.76 -1.00
N LEU A 677 -20.59 22.35 -2.24
CA LEU A 677 -20.91 21.01 -2.73
C LEU A 677 -19.93 20.01 -2.13
N GLY A 678 -20.40 18.81 -1.77
CA GLY A 678 -19.54 17.77 -1.21
C GLY A 678 -20.21 16.95 -0.13
N ARG A 679 -19.38 16.27 0.67
CA ARG A 679 -19.79 15.38 1.77
C ARG A 679 -19.29 15.91 3.10
N GLU A 680 -20.19 16.07 4.06
CA GLU A 680 -19.86 16.29 5.48
C GLU A 680 -20.13 14.98 6.25
N GLU A 681 -19.49 14.78 7.39
CA GLU A 681 -19.65 13.56 8.19
C GLU A 681 -19.99 13.89 9.64
N ILE A 682 -20.88 13.10 10.25
CA ILE A 682 -21.12 13.12 11.69
C ILE A 682 -20.64 11.79 12.26
N ILE A 683 -19.57 11.85 13.05
CA ILE A 683 -18.93 10.72 13.71
C ILE A 683 -19.46 10.67 15.14
N VAL A 684 -19.99 9.52 15.57
CA VAL A 684 -20.48 9.28 16.92
C VAL A 684 -19.75 8.10 17.52
N TYR A 685 -19.14 8.33 18.69
CA TYR A 685 -18.63 7.27 19.56
C TYR A 685 -19.67 7.00 20.64
N ALA A 686 -19.86 5.74 21.02
CA ALA A 686 -20.80 5.37 22.08
C ALA A 686 -20.36 4.14 22.88
N GLY A 687 -20.68 4.12 24.18
CA GLY A 687 -20.34 3.01 25.09
C GLY A 687 -21.26 2.92 26.31
N GLU A 688 -21.38 1.74 26.93
CA GLU A 688 -22.13 1.59 28.20
C GLU A 688 -21.42 2.23 29.40
N LYS A 689 -20.11 2.45 29.28
CA LYS A 689 -19.26 3.12 30.28
C LYS A 689 -18.88 4.51 29.79
N GLU A 690 -18.68 5.42 30.73
CA GLU A 690 -18.14 6.74 30.45
C GLU A 690 -16.70 6.63 29.92
N PHE A 691 -16.38 7.45 28.93
CA PHE A 691 -15.07 7.56 28.29
C PHE A 691 -14.72 9.05 28.11
N PRO A 692 -13.42 9.41 28.10
CA PRO A 692 -12.98 10.80 27.98
C PRO A 692 -13.15 11.31 26.55
N SER A 693 -13.31 12.62 26.39
CA SER A 693 -13.41 13.25 25.07
C SER A 693 -12.13 13.09 24.25
N ALA A 694 -12.28 13.07 22.94
CA ALA A 694 -11.15 13.15 22.03
C ALA A 694 -10.54 14.56 22.00
N THR A 695 -9.22 14.62 21.88
CA THR A 695 -8.51 15.82 21.42
C THR A 695 -8.58 15.87 19.89
N ILE A 696 -8.98 17.00 19.31
CA ILE A 696 -8.83 17.23 17.86
C ILE A 696 -7.43 17.81 17.62
N VAL A 697 -6.69 17.23 16.68
CA VAL A 697 -5.37 17.73 16.28
C VAL A 697 -5.37 18.06 14.78
N ARG A 698 -4.73 19.17 14.42
CA ARG A 698 -4.75 19.75 13.07
C ARG A 698 -3.34 20.08 12.59
N GLY A 699 -3.14 20.03 11.28
CA GLY A 699 -1.87 20.29 10.63
C GLY A 699 -2.06 20.98 9.28
N ASP A 700 -1.04 21.70 8.83
CA ASP A 700 -1.03 22.24 7.47
C ASP A 700 -0.94 21.07 6.49
N ASN A 701 -1.88 21.00 5.54
CA ASN A 701 -1.96 19.94 4.53
C ASN A 701 -2.09 18.50 5.08
N VAL A 702 -2.51 18.35 6.33
CA VAL A 702 -2.78 17.07 6.99
C VAL A 702 -4.26 17.02 7.38
N THR A 703 -4.92 15.90 7.10
CA THR A 703 -6.31 15.66 7.47
C THR A 703 -6.47 15.69 9.00
N ASP A 704 -7.37 16.53 9.51
CA ASP A 704 -7.65 16.64 10.96
C ASP A 704 -7.88 15.25 11.60
N ARG A 705 -7.19 14.98 12.71
CA ARG A 705 -7.30 13.72 13.45
C ARG A 705 -8.06 13.87 14.76
N ILE A 706 -8.80 12.83 15.10
CA ILE A 706 -9.42 12.58 16.41
C ILE A 706 -8.39 11.80 17.22
N VAL A 707 -8.14 12.15 18.48
CA VAL A 707 -7.26 11.37 19.35
C VAL A 707 -7.82 11.26 20.76
N HIS A 708 -8.38 10.10 21.07
CA HIS A 708 -8.72 9.68 22.43
C HIS A 708 -7.48 9.22 23.21
N PRO A 709 -7.43 9.43 24.54
CA PRO A 709 -6.38 8.91 25.43
C PRO A 709 -6.56 7.41 25.74
N PHE A 710 -6.93 6.59 24.75
CA PHE A 710 -6.97 5.14 24.89
C PHE A 710 -5.56 4.56 25.09
N TYR A 711 -5.49 3.40 25.75
CA TYR A 711 -4.24 2.68 26.02
C TYR A 711 -3.20 3.41 26.89
N GLN A 712 -3.57 4.52 27.54
CA GLN A 712 -2.74 5.13 28.59
C GLN A 712 -2.65 4.20 29.80
N HIS A 713 -1.42 3.99 30.28
CA HIS A 713 -1.08 2.99 31.31
C HIS A 713 -0.71 3.64 32.65
N GLU A 714 -1.18 3.05 33.75
CA GLU A 714 -0.78 3.46 35.11
C GLU A 714 0.23 2.48 35.75
N GLY A 715 1.44 2.98 36.03
CA GLY A 715 2.44 2.36 36.90
C GLY A 715 3.43 1.39 36.22
N ASP A 716 4.21 0.69 37.03
CA ASP A 716 5.31 -0.16 36.56
C ASP A 716 4.91 -1.64 36.34
N GLY A 717 3.64 -1.98 36.57
CA GLY A 717 3.10 -3.33 36.45
C GLY A 717 2.45 -3.64 35.10
N ARG A 718 1.78 -4.81 35.04
CA ARG A 718 1.04 -5.31 33.87
C ARG A 718 0.12 -4.26 33.24
N PRO A 719 -0.17 -4.35 31.92
CA PRO A 719 -1.07 -3.44 31.23
C PRO A 719 -2.44 -3.27 31.92
N LYS A 720 -2.65 -2.11 32.54
CA LYS A 720 -3.96 -1.63 32.98
C LYS A 720 -4.20 -0.29 32.31
N PHE A 721 -5.15 -0.27 31.37
CA PHE A 721 -5.52 0.94 30.67
C PHE A 721 -6.62 1.66 31.43
N GLN A 722 -6.50 2.98 31.58
CA GLN A 722 -7.57 3.80 32.16
C GLN A 722 -8.86 3.69 31.33
N HIS A 723 -8.72 3.62 30.00
CA HIS A 723 -9.80 3.57 29.04
C HIS A 723 -9.54 2.50 27.96
N ASP A 724 -10.47 1.55 27.85
CA ASP A 724 -10.43 0.41 26.93
C ASP A 724 -11.50 0.58 25.83
N PRO A 725 -11.12 0.80 24.57
CA PRO A 725 -12.07 1.06 23.49
C PRO A 725 -12.81 -0.19 22.99
N ARG A 726 -12.49 -1.40 23.45
CA ARG A 726 -13.18 -2.64 23.03
C ARG A 726 -14.68 -2.66 23.36
N GLY A 727 -15.10 -1.87 24.35
CA GLY A 727 -16.50 -1.71 24.74
C GLY A 727 -17.23 -0.53 24.08
N LEU A 728 -16.59 0.15 23.10
CA LEU A 728 -17.16 1.28 22.38
C LEU A 728 -17.57 0.86 20.96
N ILE A 729 -18.48 1.63 20.37
CA ILE A 729 -18.75 1.64 18.92
C ILE A 729 -18.36 3.00 18.34
N LYS A 730 -18.12 3.02 17.02
CA LYS A 730 -17.99 4.21 16.18
C LYS A 730 -18.99 4.11 15.04
N ARG A 731 -19.72 5.19 14.77
CA ARG A 731 -20.67 5.31 13.66
C ARG A 731 -20.46 6.62 12.92
N THR A 732 -20.33 6.54 11.60
CA THR A 732 -20.22 7.71 10.71
C THR A 732 -21.48 7.85 9.87
N LEU A 733 -22.07 9.05 9.89
CA LEU A 733 -23.19 9.44 9.04
C LEU A 733 -22.73 10.47 8.02
N THR A 734 -22.68 10.09 6.74
CA THR A 734 -22.41 11.03 5.65
C THR A 734 -23.65 11.86 5.31
N ILE A 735 -23.44 13.16 5.13
CA ILE A 735 -24.42 14.16 4.68
C ILE A 735 -23.90 14.70 3.34
N GLU A 736 -24.74 14.74 2.31
CA GLU A 736 -24.32 15.16 0.97
C GLU A 736 -25.04 16.44 0.55
N THR A 737 -24.27 17.46 0.14
CA THR A 737 -24.80 18.73 -0.37
C THR A 737 -24.69 18.78 -1.89
N ARG A 738 -25.83 18.96 -2.57
CA ARG A 738 -26.00 19.00 -4.04
C ARG A 738 -26.82 20.21 -4.49
#